data_AF-A0A973HXW7-F1
#
_entry.id   AF-A0A973HXW7-F1
#
_cell.length_a   1.000
_cell.length_b   1.000
_cell.length_c   1.000
_cell.angle_alpha   90.00
_cell.angle_beta   90.00
_cell.angle_gamma   90.00
#
_symmetry.space_group_name_H-M   'P 1'
#
loop_
_entity.id
_entity.type
_entity.pdbx_description
1 polymer ?
#
loop_
_entity_poly.entity_id
_entity_poly.type
_entity_poly.pdbx_seq_one_letter_code
_entity_poly.pdbx_strand_id
1 'polypeptide(L)'
;EVLQAISGSPRLHLLVVNADQETVVGGDPQQMDQIARSNNWTILPLEGVTAVHCDLVDQVASRYRDLHLWPVHEPIAGAILHSSATGEPLPIDPDGVADSLLQQARQRFHFPRLIHSLWQAGGRIFIEPGPGASCSRLTRKALSGLPHRTLALCYRGEDSELSLARILAVCIAERAPANLTAFLGTNPSDETSPEEIEIRDGADQIIVSPLPGLVPAPDSTHRIAKIAAALDPVVIEPEPRPSAPVSMTRSDLLSPVGETGSIAERLVRARKGRQELTDSTPSGLLVNRALAAKATVTATETVEQKAQPPAVLFDRQACLEFARGKVGPVLGALHAPADAFPTRVRLPDEPLMLVDRILTLEGEALSLGKGRIVTAHDVLPQAWYLDADRIPTAIAVESGQADLFLSGFLGVDLHTRGLSVYRLLDAQVIFHDDLPPAGKTIIYDIHIDEFFRQDKTLLFRFHFEGTVDGKPLISMRDGCAGFFSREELASGRGIVSVPQHQENVPVAPEDWSPPAGTETRVLDRNQVEALRRGDLVGAFGSRFNNLPISNPLRLPGGKLRLLDRVTLLEPVGGEWGLGKVVADLEIHPDDWFLTCHFSDDPVMPGTLMYECCLHTLRTLLSAWGWIGEEGDVIPMPVPGVAGRLRCRGQVLPTT
;
A
#
# COMPACT_ATOMS: atom_id res chain seq x y z
N GLU A 1 -21.10 -8.77 26.11
CA GLU A 1 -21.74 -9.37 24.93
C GLU A 1 -21.17 -10.75 24.59
N VAL A 2 -19.92 -10.87 24.12
CA VAL A 2 -19.32 -12.15 23.69
C VAL A 2 -19.41 -13.25 24.75
N LEU A 3 -19.00 -12.98 26.00
CA LEU A 3 -19.10 -13.94 27.10
C LEU A 3 -20.52 -14.48 27.33
N GLN A 4 -21.52 -13.61 27.19
CA GLN A 4 -22.92 -13.98 27.37
C GLN A 4 -23.38 -14.90 26.24
N ALA A 5 -23.01 -14.59 24.99
CA ALA A 5 -23.40 -15.38 23.83
C ALA A 5 -22.76 -16.78 23.84
N ILE A 6 -21.51 -16.90 24.30
CA ILE A 6 -20.81 -18.20 24.33
C ILE A 6 -21.07 -19.00 25.62
N SER A 7 -21.78 -18.44 26.61
CA SER A 7 -22.00 -19.08 27.92
C SER A 7 -22.64 -20.47 27.85
N GLY A 8 -23.47 -20.75 26.84
CA GLY A 8 -24.08 -22.06 26.60
C GLY A 8 -23.22 -23.03 25.77
N SER A 9 -22.01 -22.64 25.38
CA SER A 9 -21.12 -23.41 24.49
C SER A 9 -19.83 -23.78 25.22
N PRO A 10 -19.78 -24.94 25.90
CA PRO A 10 -18.64 -25.32 26.76
C PRO A 10 -17.35 -25.60 25.98
N ARG A 11 -17.40 -25.64 24.64
CA ARG A 11 -16.25 -25.83 23.76
C ARG A 11 -15.73 -24.51 23.17
N LEU A 12 -16.24 -23.36 23.63
CA LEU A 12 -15.80 -22.03 23.21
C LEU A 12 -15.21 -21.28 24.41
N HIS A 13 -14.04 -20.70 24.20
CA HIS A 13 -13.33 -19.92 25.21
C HIS A 13 -12.96 -18.55 24.63
N LEU A 14 -13.31 -17.49 25.35
CA LEU A 14 -12.83 -16.15 25.03
C LEU A 14 -11.36 -16.03 25.46
N LEU A 15 -10.45 -16.07 24.49
CA LEU A 15 -9.00 -16.13 24.71
C LEU A 15 -8.40 -14.74 24.90
N VAL A 16 -8.76 -13.79 24.04
CA VAL A 16 -8.16 -12.45 24.02
C VAL A 16 -9.22 -11.37 23.86
N VAL A 17 -9.04 -10.27 24.59
CA VAL A 17 -9.73 -8.99 24.36
C VAL A 17 -8.69 -7.99 23.88
N ASN A 18 -8.66 -7.73 22.57
CA ASN A 18 -7.77 -6.74 21.95
C ASN A 18 -8.33 -5.33 22.13
N ALA A 19 -9.65 -5.17 21.95
CA ALA A 19 -10.40 -3.93 22.13
C ALA A 19 -11.89 -4.24 22.36
N ASP A 20 -12.70 -3.22 22.68
CA ASP A 20 -14.14 -3.38 22.95
C ASP A 20 -14.92 -4.09 21.85
N GLN A 21 -14.46 -3.98 20.61
CA GLN A 21 -15.06 -4.58 19.41
C GLN A 21 -14.13 -5.57 18.70
N GLU A 22 -13.04 -6.01 19.35
CA GLU A 22 -12.05 -6.90 18.76
C GLU A 22 -11.64 -7.95 19.80
N THR A 23 -12.08 -9.19 19.60
CA THR A 23 -11.82 -10.32 20.51
C THR A 23 -11.40 -11.57 19.75
N VAL A 24 -10.70 -12.47 20.44
CA VAL A 24 -10.32 -13.79 19.91
C VAL A 24 -11.03 -14.86 20.72
N VAL A 25 -11.81 -15.69 20.04
CA VAL A 25 -12.47 -16.86 20.61
C VAL A 25 -11.83 -18.11 20.01
N GLY A 26 -11.45 -19.05 20.87
CA GLY A 26 -10.93 -20.35 20.46
C GLY A 26 -11.89 -21.47 20.82
N GLY A 27 -11.95 -22.51 20.00
CA GLY A 27 -12.84 -23.63 20.25
C GLY A 27 -13.43 -24.24 18.97
N ASP A 28 -14.62 -24.82 19.10
CA ASP A 28 -15.33 -25.44 17.98
C ASP A 28 -15.80 -24.40 16.94
N PRO A 29 -15.31 -24.46 15.69
CA PRO A 29 -15.64 -23.46 14.66
C PRO A 29 -17.11 -23.47 14.26
N GLN A 30 -17.80 -24.61 14.29
CA GLN A 30 -19.21 -24.69 13.92
C GLN A 30 -20.11 -23.99 14.95
N GLN A 31 -19.77 -24.13 16.23
CA GLN A 31 -20.48 -23.40 17.31
C GLN A 31 -20.24 -21.90 17.21
N MET A 32 -19.00 -21.48 16.89
CA MET A 32 -18.68 -20.07 16.71
C MET A 32 -19.45 -19.47 15.51
N ASP A 33 -19.50 -20.16 14.38
CA ASP A 33 -20.25 -19.74 13.20
C ASP A 33 -21.75 -19.53 13.49
N GLN A 34 -22.36 -20.45 14.24
CA GLN A 34 -23.77 -20.36 14.62
C GLN A 34 -24.06 -19.14 15.50
N ILE A 35 -23.19 -18.88 16.48
CA ILE A 35 -23.31 -17.74 17.39
C ILE A 35 -23.09 -16.43 16.63
N ALA A 36 -22.08 -16.36 15.76
CA ALA A 36 -21.82 -15.15 14.99
C ALA A 36 -22.96 -14.79 14.04
N ARG A 37 -23.58 -15.79 13.37
CA ARG A 37 -24.77 -15.56 12.54
C ARG A 37 -25.93 -14.97 13.34
N SER A 38 -26.18 -15.51 14.54
CA SER A 38 -27.27 -15.06 15.42
C SER A 38 -27.06 -13.63 15.94
N ASN A 39 -25.81 -13.20 16.10
CA ASN A 39 -25.47 -11.87 16.64
C ASN A 39 -24.99 -10.89 15.55
N ASN A 40 -25.03 -11.28 14.28
CA ASN A 40 -24.52 -10.49 13.15
C ASN A 40 -23.05 -10.05 13.33
N TRP A 41 -22.21 -10.94 13.84
CA TRP A 41 -20.78 -10.69 14.03
C TRP A 41 -19.96 -11.09 12.80
N THR A 42 -18.86 -10.38 12.57
CA THR A 42 -17.85 -10.76 11.58
C THR A 42 -16.79 -11.64 12.25
N ILE A 43 -16.52 -12.81 11.68
CA ILE A 43 -15.44 -13.71 12.12
C ILE A 43 -14.27 -13.60 11.14
N LEU A 44 -13.05 -13.51 11.68
CA LEU A 44 -11.81 -13.71 10.94
C LEU A 44 -11.14 -14.98 11.48
N PRO A 45 -11.06 -16.08 10.70
CA PRO A 45 -10.42 -17.30 11.16
C PRO A 45 -8.90 -17.09 11.29
N LEU A 46 -8.33 -17.64 12.36
CA LEU A 46 -6.88 -17.69 12.57
C LEU A 46 -6.40 -19.12 12.39
N GLU A 47 -5.54 -19.34 11.38
CA GLU A 47 -4.98 -20.65 11.08
C GLU A 47 -3.59 -20.82 11.70
N GLY A 48 -3.20 -22.07 11.97
CA GLY A 48 -1.87 -22.40 12.48
C GLY A 48 -1.59 -21.96 13.93
N VAL A 49 -2.60 -21.47 14.66
CA VAL A 49 -2.48 -21.04 16.05
C VAL A 49 -3.13 -22.04 17.01
N THR A 50 -2.50 -22.27 18.15
CA THR A 50 -3.03 -23.14 19.21
C THR A 50 -3.85 -22.32 20.20
N ALA A 51 -4.96 -22.87 20.69
CA ALA A 51 -5.75 -22.22 21.73
C ALA A 51 -4.97 -22.16 23.06
N VAL A 52 -4.64 -20.93 23.47
CA VAL A 52 -4.04 -20.56 24.76
C VAL A 52 -4.84 -19.39 25.34
N HIS A 53 -4.55 -18.96 26.57
CA HIS A 53 -5.34 -17.99 27.34
C HIS A 53 -6.68 -18.54 27.85
N CYS A 54 -6.71 -19.84 28.17
CA CYS A 54 -7.87 -20.52 28.71
C CYS A 54 -7.48 -21.71 29.60
N ASP A 55 -8.47 -22.30 30.27
CA ASP A 55 -8.33 -23.44 31.17
C ASP A 55 -7.91 -24.75 30.48
N LEU A 56 -7.96 -24.83 29.15
CA LEU A 56 -7.40 -25.99 28.43
C LEU A 56 -5.91 -26.20 28.69
N VAL A 57 -5.19 -25.13 29.03
CA VAL A 57 -3.76 -25.20 29.42
C VAL A 57 -3.55 -26.00 30.71
N ASP A 58 -4.57 -26.16 31.57
CA ASP A 58 -4.47 -26.92 32.82
C ASP A 58 -4.04 -28.37 32.58
N GLN A 59 -4.39 -28.96 31.43
CA GLN A 59 -3.99 -30.32 31.03
C GLN A 59 -2.46 -30.49 30.90
N VAL A 60 -1.74 -29.39 30.64
CA VAL A 60 -0.30 -29.39 30.43
C VAL A 60 0.42 -28.38 31.34
N ALA A 61 -0.26 -27.84 32.35
CA ALA A 61 0.23 -26.71 33.14
C ALA A 61 1.61 -26.95 33.79
N SER A 62 1.83 -28.12 34.39
CA SER A 62 3.13 -28.47 34.98
C SER A 62 4.23 -28.53 33.92
N ARG A 63 3.99 -29.22 32.80
CA ARG A 63 4.93 -29.33 31.68
C ARG A 63 5.22 -27.98 31.03
N TYR A 64 4.20 -27.12 30.93
CA TYR A 64 4.33 -25.77 30.38
C TYR A 64 5.13 -24.87 31.33
N ARG A 65 4.89 -24.89 32.64
CA ARG A 65 5.71 -24.17 33.62
C ARG A 65 7.16 -24.65 33.58
N ASP A 66 7.35 -25.96 33.60
CA ASP A 66 8.66 -26.62 33.59
C ASP A 66 9.47 -26.31 32.33
N LEU A 67 8.81 -26.01 31.21
CA LEU A 67 9.44 -25.56 29.97
C LEU A 67 10.03 -24.14 30.08
N HIS A 68 9.47 -23.32 30.96
CA HIS A 68 9.84 -21.92 31.15
C HIS A 68 10.68 -21.66 32.41
N LEU A 69 11.10 -22.71 33.12
CA LEU A 69 12.10 -22.61 34.19
C LEU A 69 13.50 -22.43 33.59
N TRP A 70 13.92 -21.17 33.47
CA TRP A 70 15.23 -20.78 32.98
C TRP A 70 15.96 -19.93 34.02
N PRO A 71 17.31 -19.90 34.00
CA PRO A 71 18.05 -18.87 34.71
C PRO A 71 17.57 -17.47 34.27
N VAL A 72 17.24 -16.64 35.26
CA VAL A 72 16.79 -15.25 35.03
C VAL A 72 17.93 -14.31 35.42
N HIS A 73 18.11 -13.26 34.63
CA HIS A 73 19.07 -12.20 34.88
C HIS A 73 18.34 -10.89 35.16
N GLU A 74 18.95 -10.05 35.98
CA GLU A 74 18.43 -8.71 36.26
C GLU A 74 18.25 -7.89 34.96
N PRO A 75 17.11 -7.20 34.79
CA PRO A 75 16.89 -6.33 33.65
C PRO A 75 17.94 -5.23 33.54
N ILE A 76 18.36 -4.95 32.31
CA ILE A 76 19.33 -3.89 32.02
C ILE A 76 18.71 -2.52 32.38
N ALA A 77 19.54 -1.63 32.94
CA ALA A 77 19.18 -0.25 33.25
C ALA A 77 17.94 -0.10 34.17
N GLY A 78 17.68 -1.09 35.03
CA GLY A 78 16.56 -1.05 35.98
C GLY A 78 15.19 -1.11 35.33
N ALA A 79 15.10 -1.69 34.11
CA ALA A 79 13.82 -1.87 33.44
C ALA A 79 12.87 -2.74 34.27
N ILE A 80 11.62 -2.29 34.41
CA ILE A 80 10.59 -3.05 35.10
C ILE A 80 9.86 -3.89 34.05
N LEU A 81 9.91 -5.21 34.19
CA LEU A 81 9.11 -6.12 33.37
C LEU A 81 7.73 -6.27 34.01
N HIS A 82 6.67 -6.13 33.22
CA HIS A 82 5.30 -6.32 33.70
C HIS A 82 4.72 -7.63 33.16
N SER A 83 4.04 -8.38 34.02
CA SER A 83 3.28 -9.57 33.65
C SER A 83 2.13 -9.18 32.73
N SER A 84 2.02 -9.81 31.56
CA SER A 84 0.91 -9.57 30.63
C SER A 84 -0.43 -10.14 31.14
N ALA A 85 -0.40 -11.05 32.11
CA ALA A 85 -1.60 -11.58 32.77
C ALA A 85 -2.21 -10.57 33.76
N THR A 86 -1.37 -9.98 34.61
CA THR A 86 -1.81 -9.17 35.75
C THR A 86 -1.60 -7.66 35.55
N GLY A 87 -0.64 -7.26 34.73
CA GLY A 87 -0.18 -5.88 34.60
C GLY A 87 0.79 -5.43 35.70
N GLU A 88 1.04 -6.28 36.68
CA GLU A 88 1.94 -6.00 37.81
C GLU A 88 3.40 -6.25 37.45
N PRO A 89 4.36 -5.61 38.14
CA PRO A 89 5.77 -5.93 38.05
C PRO A 89 6.03 -7.44 38.24
N LEU A 90 6.82 -8.01 37.34
CA LEU A 90 7.19 -9.42 37.33
C LEU A 90 8.29 -9.69 38.37
N PRO A 91 8.16 -10.73 39.21
CA PRO A 91 9.28 -11.18 40.03
C PRO A 91 10.41 -11.70 39.14
N ILE A 92 11.61 -11.14 39.32
CA ILE A 92 12.80 -11.48 38.54
C ILE A 92 13.53 -12.65 39.23
N ASP A 93 12.87 -13.79 39.22
CA ASP A 93 13.44 -15.07 39.64
C ASP A 93 12.87 -16.21 38.77
N PRO A 94 13.57 -17.35 38.64
CA PRO A 94 13.14 -18.43 37.75
C PRO A 94 11.71 -18.91 37.99
N ASP A 95 11.29 -19.03 39.24
CA ASP A 95 9.95 -19.49 39.59
C ASP A 95 8.90 -18.43 39.26
N GLY A 96 9.14 -17.18 39.63
CA GLY A 96 8.25 -16.06 39.35
C GLY A 96 8.00 -15.83 37.86
N VAL A 97 9.05 -15.92 37.03
CA VAL A 97 8.91 -15.80 35.56
C VAL A 97 8.12 -16.97 34.99
N ALA A 98 8.44 -18.20 35.38
CA ALA A 98 7.73 -19.39 34.90
C ALA A 98 6.26 -19.39 35.33
N ASP A 99 5.96 -18.96 36.56
CA ASP A 99 4.60 -18.83 37.09
C ASP A 99 3.80 -17.77 36.36
N SER A 100 4.41 -16.62 36.04
CA SER A 100 3.76 -15.58 35.25
C SER A 100 3.44 -16.03 33.82
N LEU A 101 4.36 -16.73 33.15
CA LEU A 101 4.13 -17.28 31.81
C LEU A 101 3.04 -18.36 31.81
N LEU A 102 3.04 -19.23 32.82
CA LEU A 102 1.94 -20.19 33.00
C LEU A 102 0.61 -19.46 33.23
N GLN A 103 0.60 -18.43 34.09
CA GLN A 103 -0.59 -17.64 34.36
C GLN A 103 -1.13 -16.96 33.10
N GLN A 104 -0.25 -16.38 32.28
CA GLN A 104 -0.59 -15.81 30.99
C GLN A 104 -1.21 -16.84 30.06
N ALA A 105 -0.63 -18.05 29.96
CA ALA A 105 -1.16 -19.09 29.10
C ALA A 105 -2.53 -19.61 29.58
N ARG A 106 -2.82 -19.57 30.88
CA ARG A 106 -4.09 -20.04 31.46
C ARG A 106 -5.20 -19.00 31.46
N GLN A 107 -4.84 -17.72 31.63
CA GLN A 107 -5.81 -16.65 31.80
C GLN A 107 -6.08 -15.92 30.49
N ARG A 108 -7.33 -15.52 30.30
CA ARG A 108 -7.75 -14.64 29.19
C ARG A 108 -6.87 -13.39 29.18
N PHE A 109 -6.26 -13.11 28.02
CA PHE A 109 -5.48 -11.91 27.83
C PHE A 109 -6.38 -10.69 27.58
N HIS A 110 -6.20 -9.61 28.33
CA HIS A 110 -7.03 -8.41 28.21
C HIS A 110 -6.16 -7.18 27.96
N PHE A 111 -5.90 -6.90 26.68
CA PHE A 111 -4.95 -5.86 26.27
C PHE A 111 -5.33 -4.45 26.75
N PRO A 112 -6.60 -3.97 26.63
CA PRO A 112 -6.96 -2.64 27.13
C PRO A 112 -6.71 -2.47 28.64
N ARG A 113 -7.00 -3.51 29.43
CA ARG A 113 -6.77 -3.50 30.89
C ARG A 113 -5.28 -3.37 31.20
N LEU A 114 -4.44 -4.15 30.54
CA LEU A 114 -2.99 -4.08 30.69
C LEU A 114 -2.47 -2.67 30.40
N ILE A 115 -2.86 -2.10 29.26
CA ILE A 115 -2.42 -0.76 28.84
C ILE A 115 -2.89 0.33 29.82
N HIS A 116 -4.12 0.24 30.32
CA HIS A 116 -4.60 1.16 31.35
C HIS A 116 -3.78 1.06 32.65
N SER A 117 -3.46 -0.16 33.10
CA SER A 117 -2.59 -0.35 34.28
C SER A 117 -1.21 0.26 34.08
N LEU A 118 -0.59 0.07 32.91
CA LEU A 118 0.71 0.68 32.59
C LEU A 118 0.63 2.22 32.53
N TRP A 119 -0.46 2.77 32.01
CA TRP A 119 -0.69 4.22 32.02
C TRP A 119 -0.89 4.75 33.45
N GLN A 120 -1.63 4.03 34.30
CA GLN A 120 -1.80 4.38 35.72
C GLN A 120 -0.48 4.31 36.49
N ALA A 121 0.40 3.38 36.13
CA ALA A 121 1.77 3.29 36.66
C ALA A 121 2.71 4.44 36.17
N GLY A 122 2.22 5.34 35.32
CA GLY A 122 2.95 6.52 34.86
C GLY A 122 3.45 6.44 33.40
N GLY A 123 3.19 5.34 32.69
CA GLY A 123 3.54 5.19 31.29
C GLY A 123 2.84 6.24 30.40
N ARG A 124 3.61 6.98 29.60
CA ARG A 124 3.07 7.99 28.65
C ARG A 124 3.55 7.79 27.22
N ILE A 125 4.70 7.17 27.02
CA ILE A 125 5.25 6.85 25.71
C ILE A 125 5.30 5.32 25.59
N PHE A 126 4.60 4.79 24.60
CA PHE A 126 4.51 3.35 24.33
C PHE A 126 5.22 3.07 23.00
N ILE A 127 6.27 2.27 23.04
CA ILE A 127 7.09 1.91 21.88
C ILE A 127 6.88 0.42 21.57
N GLU A 128 6.56 0.11 20.31
CA GLU A 128 6.40 -1.27 19.81
C GLU A 128 7.62 -1.67 18.97
N PRO A 129 8.55 -2.48 19.52
CA PRO A 129 9.73 -2.96 18.80
C PRO A 129 9.43 -4.25 18.02
N GLY A 130 8.26 -4.33 17.38
CA GLY A 130 7.78 -5.51 16.66
C GLY A 130 7.45 -5.22 15.19
N PRO A 131 7.27 -6.26 14.35
CA PRO A 131 6.87 -6.06 12.96
C PRO A 131 5.45 -5.50 12.88
N GLY A 132 5.29 -4.34 12.24
CA GLY A 132 4.01 -3.65 12.11
C GLY A 132 3.73 -2.70 13.28
N ALA A 133 2.44 -2.41 13.48
CA ALA A 133 1.99 -1.40 14.45
C ALA A 133 0.71 -1.85 15.21
N SER A 134 0.56 -3.16 15.42
CA SER A 134 -0.66 -3.75 15.98
C SER A 134 -0.87 -3.33 17.44
N CYS A 135 0.14 -3.47 18.29
CA CYS A 135 0.05 -3.06 19.69
C CYS A 135 -0.07 -1.54 19.83
N SER A 136 0.56 -0.78 18.93
CA SER A 136 0.47 0.69 18.89
C SER A 136 -0.95 1.15 18.55
N ARG A 137 -1.59 0.52 17.55
CA ARG A 137 -3.00 0.76 17.20
C ARG A 137 -3.93 0.45 18.37
N LEU A 138 -3.77 -0.73 18.98
CA LEU A 138 -4.60 -1.15 20.11
C LEU A 138 -4.39 -0.26 21.34
N THR A 139 -3.16 0.16 21.62
CA THR A 139 -2.83 1.07 22.73
C THR A 139 -3.52 2.41 22.54
N ARG A 140 -3.49 2.96 21.32
CA ARG A 140 -4.16 4.23 20.98
C ARG A 140 -5.66 4.15 21.18
N LYS A 141 -6.28 3.01 20.82
CA LYS A 141 -7.71 2.77 21.03
C LYS A 141 -8.04 2.65 22.51
N ALA A 142 -7.25 1.87 23.27
CA ALA A 142 -7.45 1.68 24.70
C ALA A 142 -7.33 3.01 25.49
N LEU A 143 -6.35 3.84 25.16
CA LEU A 143 -6.09 5.11 25.85
C LEU A 143 -6.76 6.31 25.16
N SER A 144 -7.80 6.09 24.35
CA SER A 144 -8.51 7.17 23.67
C SER A 144 -9.01 8.22 24.68
N GLY A 145 -8.69 9.49 24.44
CA GLY A 145 -9.02 10.61 25.34
C GLY A 145 -8.04 10.81 26.51
N LEU A 146 -7.07 9.92 26.72
CA LEU A 146 -6.01 10.08 27.72
C LEU A 146 -4.70 10.58 27.07
N PRO A 147 -3.89 11.40 27.74
CA PRO A 147 -2.61 11.88 27.18
C PRO A 147 -1.60 10.73 27.09
N HIS A 148 -1.16 10.43 25.87
CA HIS A 148 -0.16 9.40 25.58
C HIS A 148 0.45 9.55 24.17
N ARG A 149 1.58 8.87 23.92
CA ARG A 149 2.22 8.69 22.62
C ARG A 149 2.37 7.20 22.31
N THR A 150 2.10 6.81 21.07
CA THR A 150 2.34 5.44 20.56
C THR A 150 3.27 5.51 19.36
N LEU A 151 4.32 4.70 19.37
CA LEU A 151 5.37 4.69 18.37
C LEU A 151 5.71 3.25 17.97
N ALA A 152 5.58 2.91 16.70
CA ALA A 152 6.01 1.61 16.18
C ALA A 152 7.38 1.73 15.51
N LEU A 153 8.26 0.77 15.76
CA LEU A 153 9.62 0.76 15.21
C LEU A 153 9.64 0.29 13.75
N CYS A 154 8.82 -0.69 13.39
CA CYS A 154 8.89 -1.35 12.08
C CYS A 154 7.60 -1.13 11.29
N TYR A 155 7.58 -0.15 10.40
CA TYR A 155 6.55 -0.03 9.37
C TYR A 155 6.96 -0.76 8.09
N ARG A 156 6.02 -1.47 7.45
CA ARG A 156 6.28 -2.17 6.20
C ARG A 156 6.54 -1.15 5.09
N GLY A 157 7.73 -1.21 4.49
CA GLY A 157 8.15 -0.28 3.42
C GLY A 157 8.83 1.00 3.90
N GLU A 158 9.06 1.14 5.20
CA GLU A 158 9.79 2.26 5.77
C GLU A 158 11.20 1.84 6.21
N ASP A 159 12.15 2.75 6.08
CA ASP A 159 13.51 2.54 6.58
C ASP A 159 13.51 2.46 8.12
N SER A 160 14.16 1.42 8.66
CA SER A 160 14.15 1.15 10.10
C SER A 160 15.04 2.11 10.88
N GLU A 161 16.10 2.64 10.25
CA GLU A 161 16.99 3.63 10.85
C GLU A 161 16.29 4.98 10.97
N LEU A 162 15.56 5.38 9.91
CA LEU A 162 14.68 6.55 9.93
C LEU A 162 13.58 6.42 10.99
N SER A 163 13.00 5.24 11.13
CA SER A 163 11.96 4.98 12.13
C SER A 163 12.50 5.10 13.56
N LEU A 164 13.70 4.56 13.81
CA LEU A 164 14.40 4.72 15.07
C LEU A 164 14.77 6.19 15.33
N ALA A 165 15.25 6.92 14.32
CA ALA A 165 15.57 8.35 14.43
C ALA A 165 14.36 9.17 14.88
N ARG A 166 13.18 8.92 14.29
CA ARG A 166 11.93 9.58 14.71
C ARG A 166 11.53 9.24 16.13
N ILE A 167 11.67 7.97 16.54
CA ILE A 167 11.38 7.56 17.92
C ILE A 167 12.28 8.31 18.89
N LEU A 168 13.59 8.38 18.62
CA LEU A 168 14.54 9.12 19.42
C LEU A 168 14.19 10.60 19.48
N ALA A 169 13.84 11.22 18.35
CA ALA A 169 13.42 12.62 18.30
C ALA A 169 12.17 12.89 19.16
N VAL A 170 11.16 12.02 19.10
CA VAL A 170 9.96 12.12 19.95
C VAL A 170 10.32 11.94 21.42
N CYS A 171 11.16 10.95 21.76
CA CYS A 171 11.62 10.76 23.13
C CYS A 171 12.30 12.04 23.65
N ILE A 172 13.21 12.64 22.88
CA ILE A 172 13.90 13.88 23.27
C ILE A 172 12.91 15.04 23.45
N ALA A 173 11.99 15.21 22.51
CA ALA A 173 10.97 16.26 22.56
C ALA A 173 10.06 16.12 23.79
N GLU A 174 9.72 14.89 24.16
CA GLU A 174 8.92 14.56 25.36
C GLU A 174 9.79 14.41 26.62
N ARG A 175 11.08 14.76 26.55
CA ARG A 175 12.08 14.71 27.64
C ARG A 175 12.29 13.32 28.24
N ALA A 176 12.02 12.27 27.47
CA ALA A 176 12.40 10.90 27.78
C ALA A 176 13.89 10.68 27.47
N PRO A 177 14.63 9.91 28.29
CA PRO A 177 16.04 9.62 28.04
C PRO A 177 16.25 8.97 26.67
N ALA A 178 17.15 9.54 25.88
CA ALA A 178 17.56 9.02 24.57
C ALA A 178 19.08 9.16 24.41
N ASN A 179 19.73 8.11 23.91
CA ASN A 179 21.19 8.10 23.72
C ASN A 179 21.53 8.38 22.26
N LEU A 180 21.67 9.68 21.91
CA LEU A 180 22.05 10.10 20.56
C LEU A 180 23.46 9.67 20.18
N THR A 181 24.40 9.61 21.12
CA THR A 181 25.76 9.12 20.85
C THR A 181 25.75 7.68 20.35
N ALA A 182 24.93 6.81 20.97
CA ALA A 182 24.78 5.42 20.55
C ALA A 182 24.15 5.29 19.16
N PHE A 183 23.27 6.23 18.79
CA PHE A 183 22.61 6.25 17.48
C PHE A 183 23.50 6.84 16.37
N LEU A 184 24.08 8.01 16.60
CA LEU A 184 24.89 8.75 15.63
C LEU A 184 26.33 8.25 15.52
N GLY A 185 26.81 7.47 16.49
CA GLY A 185 28.19 6.99 16.56
C GLY A 185 29.23 8.07 16.92
N THR A 186 28.80 9.33 17.03
CA THR A 186 29.62 10.48 17.42
C THR A 186 28.97 11.21 18.58
N ASN A 187 29.78 11.76 19.48
CA ASN A 187 29.25 12.69 20.48
C ASN A 187 28.69 13.92 19.76
N PRO A 188 27.49 14.40 20.11
CA PRO A 188 27.02 15.69 19.65
C PRO A 188 28.08 16.74 20.02
N SER A 189 28.41 17.62 19.07
CA SER A 189 29.34 18.72 19.32
C SER A 189 28.80 19.57 20.47
N ASP A 190 29.69 19.97 21.40
CA ASP A 190 29.42 20.99 22.42
C ASP A 190 29.29 22.37 21.74
N GLU A 191 28.34 22.52 20.81
CA GLU A 191 27.91 23.84 20.39
C GLU A 191 26.99 24.36 21.49
N THR A 192 27.48 25.36 22.22
CA THR A 192 26.66 26.13 23.16
C THR A 192 25.45 26.64 22.39
N SER A 193 24.27 26.10 22.69
CA SER A 193 23.02 26.65 22.16
C SER A 193 22.99 28.13 22.54
N PRO A 194 22.78 29.05 21.58
CA PRO A 194 22.72 30.46 21.90
C PRO A 194 21.60 30.68 22.94
N GLU A 195 21.85 31.56 23.92
CA GLU A 195 20.86 31.88 24.95
C GLU A 195 19.55 32.41 24.34
N GLU A 196 19.58 32.94 23.12
CA GLU A 196 18.40 33.35 22.38
C GLU A 196 18.53 32.90 20.91
N ILE A 197 17.45 32.33 20.37
CA ILE A 197 17.35 32.06 18.93
C ILE A 197 16.56 33.20 18.31
N GLU A 198 17.24 34.04 17.54
CA GLU A 198 16.61 35.13 16.79
C GLU A 198 16.03 34.58 15.49
N ILE A 199 14.70 34.69 15.32
CA ILE A 199 14.01 34.35 14.08
C ILE A 199 13.47 35.65 13.49
N ARG A 200 13.86 35.96 12.24
CA ARG A 200 13.35 37.11 11.49
C ARG A 200 12.36 36.64 10.44
N ASP A 201 11.11 37.09 10.57
CA ASP A 201 10.08 36.94 9.54
C ASP A 201 9.66 38.32 9.04
N GLY A 202 10.07 38.67 7.82
CA GLY A 202 9.53 39.72 6.94
C GLY A 202 9.62 41.19 7.41
N ALA A 203 9.39 41.48 8.69
CA ALA A 203 9.48 42.79 9.32
C ALA A 203 9.57 42.75 10.87
N ASP A 204 9.15 41.66 11.53
CA ASP A 204 9.11 41.57 13.00
C ASP A 204 10.19 40.64 13.57
N GLN A 205 10.81 41.06 14.68
CA GLN A 205 11.83 40.29 15.39
C GLN A 205 11.14 39.43 16.47
N ILE A 206 11.23 38.10 16.34
CA ILE A 206 10.78 37.16 17.39
C ILE A 206 12.03 36.63 18.11
N ILE A 207 12.17 37.02 19.38
CA ILE A 207 13.20 36.49 20.28
C ILE A 207 12.61 35.26 20.97
N VAL A 208 13.13 34.08 20.64
CA VAL A 208 12.74 32.83 21.31
C VAL A 208 13.71 32.59 22.47
N SER A 209 13.19 32.73 23.70
CA SER A 209 13.94 32.35 24.91
C SER A 209 14.30 30.86 24.86
N PRO A 210 15.43 30.47 25.46
CA PRO A 210 15.87 29.09 25.42
C PRO A 210 14.89 28.25 26.24
N LEU A 211 14.69 27.00 25.83
CA LEU A 211 13.90 26.05 26.60
C LEU A 211 14.47 26.00 28.03
N PRO A 212 13.65 26.11 29.09
CA PRO A 212 14.14 26.03 30.46
C PRO A 212 14.97 24.74 30.60
N GLY A 213 16.22 24.90 31.05
CA GLY A 213 17.22 23.84 31.06
C GLY A 213 16.71 22.56 31.72
N LEU A 214 17.33 21.43 31.37
CA LEU A 214 17.11 20.13 32.00
C LEU A 214 17.09 20.31 33.52
N VAL A 215 15.89 20.28 34.10
CA VAL A 215 15.75 20.06 35.55
C VAL A 215 16.40 18.70 35.77
N PRO A 216 17.43 18.59 36.64
CA PRO A 216 18.01 17.29 36.97
C PRO A 216 16.88 16.34 37.32
N ALA A 217 16.88 15.15 36.73
CA ALA A 217 15.87 14.15 37.04
C ALA A 217 15.80 14.01 38.58
N PRO A 218 14.67 14.32 39.24
CA PRO A 218 14.56 14.02 40.64
C PRO A 218 14.67 12.51 40.79
N ASP A 219 15.54 12.03 41.70
CA ASP A 219 15.73 10.61 42.00
C ASP A 219 14.37 9.88 42.04
N SER A 220 14.07 9.17 40.96
CA SER A 220 12.76 8.57 40.69
C SER A 220 12.51 7.33 41.54
N THR A 221 13.55 6.84 42.23
CA THR A 221 13.48 5.74 43.19
C THR A 221 12.70 6.10 44.46
N HIS A 222 12.65 7.37 44.88
CA HIS A 222 11.97 7.78 46.12
C HIS A 222 10.50 8.20 45.96
N ARG A 223 10.02 8.54 44.74
CA ARG A 223 8.62 8.96 44.53
C ARG A 223 7.65 7.79 44.34
N ILE A 224 8.07 6.68 43.73
CA ILE A 224 7.22 5.50 43.51
C ILE A 224 6.80 4.89 44.85
N ALA A 225 7.72 4.81 45.82
CA ALA A 225 7.44 4.30 47.16
C ALA A 225 6.45 5.16 47.97
N LYS A 226 6.38 6.48 47.72
CA LYS A 226 5.52 7.40 48.47
C LYS A 226 4.08 7.47 47.93
N ILE A 227 3.87 7.23 46.64
CA ILE A 227 2.54 7.21 46.02
C ILE A 227 1.84 5.86 46.31
N ALA A 228 2.59 4.75 46.33
CA ALA A 228 2.07 3.43 46.71
C ALA A 228 1.53 3.36 48.14
N ALA A 229 2.00 4.24 49.05
CA ALA A 229 1.56 4.29 50.44
C ALA A 229 0.29 5.14 50.68
N ALA A 230 -0.20 5.86 49.67
CA ALA A 230 -1.24 6.89 49.83
C ALA A 230 -2.58 6.57 49.13
N LEU A 231 -2.75 5.36 48.59
CA LEU A 231 -3.98 4.98 47.89
C LEU A 231 -4.62 3.79 48.61
N ASP A 232 -5.85 3.99 49.09
CA ASP A 232 -6.66 2.92 49.66
C ASP A 232 -6.95 1.86 48.57
N PRO A 233 -6.70 0.56 48.83
CA PRO A 233 -6.98 -0.49 47.88
C PRO A 233 -8.49 -0.65 47.71
N VAL A 234 -8.97 -0.61 46.46
CA VAL A 234 -10.33 -1.05 46.11
C VAL A 234 -10.35 -2.57 46.17
N VAL A 235 -11.08 -3.12 47.15
CA VAL A 235 -11.34 -4.56 47.27
C VAL A 235 -12.29 -5.00 46.17
N ILE A 236 -11.84 -5.90 45.30
CA ILE A 236 -12.70 -6.61 44.34
C ILE A 236 -12.63 -8.09 44.72
N GLU A 237 -13.79 -8.66 45.07
CA GLU A 237 -13.89 -10.05 45.54
C GLU A 237 -13.57 -11.07 44.43
N PRO A 238 -12.74 -12.10 44.69
CA PRO A 238 -12.53 -13.20 43.78
C PRO A 238 -13.64 -14.26 43.91
N GLU A 239 -14.18 -14.72 42.77
CA GLU A 239 -15.08 -15.88 42.75
C GLU A 239 -14.32 -17.20 42.99
N PRO A 240 -14.93 -18.19 43.66
CA PRO A 240 -14.24 -19.41 44.08
C PRO A 240 -14.22 -20.48 42.97
N ARG A 241 -13.08 -21.18 42.82
CA ARG A 241 -12.99 -22.45 42.08
C ARG A 241 -12.52 -23.61 42.97
N PRO A 242 -12.98 -24.86 42.71
CA PRO A 242 -12.73 -26.04 43.54
C PRO A 242 -11.34 -26.63 43.30
N SER A 243 -10.81 -27.33 44.31
CA SER A 243 -9.41 -27.76 44.40
C SER A 243 -9.18 -29.28 44.36
N ALA A 244 -7.96 -29.59 43.88
CA ALA A 244 -7.09 -30.76 44.19
C ALA A 244 -7.25 -32.06 43.36
N PRO A 245 -6.23 -32.98 43.34
CA PRO A 245 -4.78 -32.83 43.57
C PRO A 245 -3.87 -33.50 42.50
N VAL A 246 -2.58 -33.20 42.64
CA VAL A 246 -1.39 -33.55 41.83
C VAL A 246 -0.82 -34.96 42.13
N SER A 247 -0.12 -35.61 41.17
CA SER A 247 1.06 -36.44 41.50
C SER A 247 1.99 -36.81 40.32
N MET A 248 3.28 -36.43 40.44
CA MET A 248 4.55 -37.12 40.07
C MET A 248 4.84 -37.55 38.61
N THR A 249 6.06 -37.59 38.06
CA THR A 249 7.47 -37.23 38.40
C THR A 249 8.30 -37.32 37.09
N ARG A 250 9.40 -36.55 37.00
CA ARG A 250 10.39 -36.50 35.90
C ARG A 250 11.59 -37.43 36.13
N SER A 251 12.12 -38.03 35.05
CA SER A 251 13.55 -38.27 34.73
C SER A 251 13.60 -38.67 33.23
N ASP A 252 14.60 -38.42 32.38
CA ASP A 252 16.01 -38.06 32.52
C ASP A 252 16.51 -37.24 31.30
N LEU A 253 17.64 -36.57 31.54
CA LEU A 253 18.43 -35.71 30.65
C LEU A 253 19.03 -36.43 29.43
N LEU A 254 19.41 -35.64 28.40
CA LEU A 254 20.76 -35.64 27.79
C LEU A 254 20.91 -34.47 26.79
N SER A 255 21.85 -33.58 27.07
CA SER A 255 22.48 -32.67 26.09
C SER A 255 23.85 -33.24 25.68
N PRO A 256 24.42 -32.80 24.55
CA PRO A 256 25.67 -32.05 24.71
C PRO A 256 25.86 -30.87 23.75
N VAL A 257 26.72 -29.98 24.25
CA VAL A 257 27.24 -28.70 23.77
C VAL A 257 28.21 -28.85 22.58
N GLY A 258 28.21 -27.89 21.65
CA GLY A 258 29.34 -26.99 21.32
C GLY A 258 29.25 -26.57 19.84
N GLU A 259 29.60 -25.38 19.35
CA GLU A 259 30.76 -24.52 19.67
C GLU A 259 30.49 -23.02 19.37
N THR A 260 31.31 -22.18 20.00
CA THR A 260 31.37 -20.72 19.98
C THR A 260 32.14 -20.16 18.77
N GLY A 261 31.51 -19.29 17.98
CA GLY A 261 32.17 -18.47 16.94
C GLY A 261 31.47 -17.12 16.78
N SER A 262 32.22 -16.07 16.44
CA SER A 262 31.71 -14.69 16.43
C SER A 262 30.71 -14.46 15.29
N ILE A 263 29.78 -13.50 15.49
CA ILE A 263 28.70 -13.17 14.54
C ILE A 263 29.25 -12.80 13.15
N ALA A 264 30.44 -12.18 13.08
CA ALA A 264 31.11 -11.84 11.84
C ALA A 264 31.51 -13.08 11.01
N GLU A 265 31.96 -14.16 11.66
CA GLU A 265 32.35 -15.40 10.99
C GLU A 265 31.13 -16.19 10.49
N ARG A 266 30.00 -16.09 11.20
CA ARG A 266 28.72 -16.66 10.77
C ARG A 266 28.15 -15.90 9.55
N LEU A 267 28.35 -14.58 9.48
CA LEU A 267 27.95 -13.74 8.35
C LEU A 267 28.80 -13.95 7.09
N VAL A 268 30.11 -14.18 7.23
CA VAL A 268 30.98 -14.53 6.08
C VAL A 268 30.64 -15.92 5.54
N ARG A 269 30.31 -16.88 6.42
CA ARG A 269 29.86 -18.22 6.01
C ARG A 269 28.48 -18.19 5.35
N ALA A 270 27.57 -17.35 5.85
CA ALA A 270 26.26 -17.12 5.23
C ALA A 270 26.36 -16.41 3.86
N ARG A 271 27.33 -15.49 3.68
CA ARG A 271 27.62 -14.88 2.37
C ARG A 271 28.22 -15.88 1.38
N LYS A 272 29.12 -16.76 1.79
CA LYS A 272 29.62 -17.86 0.93
C LYS A 272 28.54 -18.87 0.57
N GLY A 273 27.68 -19.26 1.52
CA GLY A 273 26.55 -20.15 1.26
C GLY A 273 25.48 -19.56 0.33
N ARG A 274 25.39 -18.22 0.24
CA ARG A 274 24.48 -17.53 -0.68
C ARG A 274 25.06 -17.34 -2.09
N GLN A 275 26.39 -17.39 -2.23
CA GLN A 275 27.08 -17.33 -3.52
C GLN A 275 27.20 -18.74 -4.17
N GLU A 276 27.25 -19.80 -3.35
CA GLU A 276 27.19 -21.20 -3.81
C GLU A 276 25.76 -21.66 -4.21
N LEU A 277 24.71 -20.96 -3.75
CA LEU A 277 23.32 -21.17 -4.21
C LEU A 277 22.97 -20.41 -5.50
N THR A 278 23.84 -19.50 -5.97
CA THR A 278 23.68 -18.80 -7.25
C THR A 278 24.56 -19.36 -8.38
N ASP A 279 25.52 -20.25 -8.07
CA ASP A 279 26.40 -20.91 -9.06
C ASP A 279 26.10 -22.42 -9.25
N SER A 280 24.98 -22.93 -8.77
CA SER A 280 24.51 -24.30 -9.05
C SER A 280 23.34 -24.32 -10.03
N THR A 281 23.56 -23.81 -11.24
CA THR A 281 22.85 -24.32 -12.44
C THR A 281 23.85 -24.50 -13.58
N PRO A 282 24.43 -25.71 -13.75
CA PRO A 282 25.14 -26.02 -14.97
C PRO A 282 24.11 -26.22 -16.08
N SER A 283 24.05 -25.25 -17.00
CA SER A 283 23.68 -25.52 -18.38
C SER A 283 24.63 -26.59 -18.93
N GLY A 284 24.07 -27.71 -19.39
CA GLY A 284 24.80 -28.68 -20.20
C GLY A 284 24.43 -30.12 -19.88
N LEU A 285 23.63 -30.73 -20.75
CA LEU A 285 23.80 -32.08 -21.34
C LEU A 285 22.42 -32.66 -21.70
N LEU A 286 21.94 -32.35 -22.91
CA LEU A 286 21.11 -33.26 -23.70
C LEU A 286 21.36 -33.00 -25.18
N VAL A 287 22.64 -32.98 -25.58
CA VAL A 287 23.04 -33.17 -26.97
C VAL A 287 24.28 -34.06 -27.01
N ASN A 288 24.15 -35.14 -27.77
CA ASN A 288 25.17 -36.05 -28.28
C ASN A 288 25.66 -37.20 -27.39
N ARG A 289 25.04 -38.37 -27.61
CA ARG A 289 25.72 -39.48 -28.29
C ARG A 289 24.74 -40.55 -28.79
N ALA A 290 24.26 -40.34 -30.02
CA ALA A 290 24.16 -41.42 -30.99
C ALA A 290 24.98 -40.99 -32.21
N LEU A 291 26.04 -41.76 -32.46
CA LEU A 291 27.04 -41.53 -33.48
C LEU A 291 26.50 -41.87 -34.88
N ALA A 292 26.97 -41.05 -35.84
CA ALA A 292 27.43 -41.44 -37.17
C ALA A 292 26.44 -42.07 -38.16
N ALA A 293 25.95 -41.25 -39.10
CA ALA A 293 26.02 -41.57 -40.52
C ALA A 293 25.96 -40.28 -41.38
N LYS A 294 27.12 -39.97 -41.96
CA LYS A 294 27.43 -39.24 -43.22
C LYS A 294 26.34 -38.36 -43.87
N ALA A 295 26.69 -37.08 -43.96
CA ALA A 295 26.59 -36.16 -45.10
C ALA A 295 25.72 -36.56 -46.30
N THR A 296 24.74 -35.71 -46.65
CA THR A 296 24.65 -35.08 -47.98
C THR A 296 23.78 -33.82 -47.87
N VAL A 297 24.27 -32.70 -48.41
CA VAL A 297 23.60 -31.41 -48.53
C VAL A 297 22.48 -31.51 -49.57
N THR A 298 21.25 -31.12 -49.22
CA THR A 298 20.25 -30.74 -50.22
C THR A 298 19.40 -29.61 -49.65
N ALA A 299 19.31 -28.50 -50.39
CA ALA A 299 18.46 -27.37 -50.08
C ALA A 299 16.99 -27.80 -50.15
N THR A 300 16.22 -27.47 -49.12
CA THR A 300 14.76 -27.59 -49.12
C THR A 300 14.17 -26.30 -48.58
N GLU A 301 13.31 -25.72 -49.40
CA GLU A 301 12.55 -24.48 -49.19
C GLU A 301 11.82 -24.52 -47.84
N THR A 302 12.10 -23.54 -47.00
CA THR A 302 11.36 -23.30 -45.77
C THR A 302 10.02 -22.67 -46.12
N VAL A 303 8.97 -23.50 -46.10
CA VAL A 303 7.59 -23.03 -46.05
C VAL A 303 7.38 -22.37 -44.69
N GLU A 304 7.09 -21.06 -44.68
CA GLU A 304 6.63 -20.34 -43.50
C GLU A 304 5.34 -20.99 -42.96
N GLN A 305 5.46 -21.75 -41.88
CA GLN A 305 4.32 -22.11 -41.06
C GLN A 305 3.85 -20.85 -40.32
N LYS A 306 2.73 -20.27 -40.76
CA LYS A 306 1.96 -19.31 -39.97
C LYS A 306 1.68 -19.94 -38.60
N ALA A 307 2.24 -19.35 -37.55
CA ALA A 307 1.90 -19.70 -36.17
C ALA A 307 0.38 -19.62 -35.99
N GLN A 308 -0.21 -20.68 -35.43
CA GLN A 308 -1.61 -20.65 -35.00
C GLN A 308 -1.78 -19.52 -33.98
N PRO A 309 -2.85 -18.70 -34.09
CA PRO A 309 -3.13 -17.69 -33.07
C PRO A 309 -3.28 -18.36 -31.70
N PRO A 310 -2.82 -17.72 -30.61
CA PRO A 310 -2.90 -18.30 -29.28
C PRO A 310 -4.35 -18.63 -28.92
N ALA A 311 -4.56 -19.73 -28.19
CA ALA A 311 -5.88 -20.13 -27.73
C ALA A 311 -6.49 -19.01 -26.85
N VAL A 312 -7.69 -18.57 -27.21
CA VAL A 312 -8.43 -17.54 -26.47
C VAL A 312 -9.27 -18.20 -25.40
N LEU A 313 -9.12 -17.78 -24.14
CA LEU A 313 -9.89 -18.30 -23.01
C LEU A 313 -11.23 -17.58 -22.87
N PHE A 314 -11.21 -16.25 -22.93
CA PHE A 314 -12.42 -15.41 -23.00
C PHE A 314 -12.27 -14.44 -24.16
N ASP A 315 -13.26 -14.42 -25.05
CA ASP A 315 -13.30 -13.50 -26.18
C ASP A 315 -13.89 -12.14 -25.77
N ARG A 316 -13.94 -11.21 -26.73
CA ARG A 316 -14.48 -9.87 -26.51
C ARG A 316 -15.93 -9.89 -26.02
N GLN A 317 -16.74 -10.86 -26.45
CA GLN A 317 -18.13 -10.97 -26.01
C GLN A 317 -18.22 -11.37 -24.54
N ALA A 318 -17.38 -12.30 -24.08
CA ALA A 318 -17.28 -12.64 -22.67
C ALA A 318 -16.78 -11.46 -21.81
N CYS A 319 -15.82 -10.68 -22.31
CA CYS A 319 -15.37 -9.46 -21.63
C CYS A 319 -16.50 -8.41 -21.51
N LEU A 320 -17.29 -8.22 -22.58
CA LEU A 320 -18.46 -7.33 -22.58
C LEU A 320 -19.58 -7.83 -21.67
N GLU A 321 -19.82 -9.14 -21.61
CA GLU A 321 -20.77 -9.75 -20.69
C GLU A 321 -20.34 -9.53 -19.22
N PHE A 322 -19.04 -9.61 -18.93
CA PHE A 322 -18.52 -9.28 -17.60
C PHE A 322 -18.75 -7.79 -17.25
N ALA A 323 -18.49 -6.89 -18.20
CA ALA A 323 -18.66 -5.44 -18.03
C ALA A 323 -20.14 -5.03 -17.83
N ARG A 324 -21.03 -5.38 -18.76
CA ARG A 324 -22.44 -4.92 -18.78
C ARG A 324 -23.43 -5.91 -18.21
N GLY A 325 -23.19 -7.20 -18.46
CA GLY A 325 -24.15 -8.28 -18.30
C GLY A 325 -24.12 -8.89 -16.90
N LYS A 326 -23.92 -10.21 -16.82
CA LYS A 326 -23.85 -10.98 -15.56
C LYS A 326 -22.50 -11.68 -15.41
N VAL A 327 -22.01 -11.78 -14.18
CA VAL A 327 -20.75 -12.47 -13.89
C VAL A 327 -20.90 -14.00 -13.89
N GLY A 328 -22.07 -14.51 -13.49
CA GLY A 328 -22.33 -15.96 -13.45
C GLY A 328 -22.12 -16.69 -14.79
N PRO A 329 -22.62 -16.17 -15.93
CA PRO A 329 -22.36 -16.74 -17.26
C PRO A 329 -20.88 -16.72 -17.68
N VAL A 330 -20.06 -15.83 -17.13
CA VAL A 330 -18.65 -15.68 -17.49
C VAL A 330 -17.75 -16.54 -16.58
N LEU A 331 -17.88 -16.41 -15.27
CA LEU A 331 -17.00 -17.06 -14.29
C LEU A 331 -17.58 -18.35 -13.69
N GLY A 332 -18.87 -18.61 -13.91
CA GLY A 332 -19.57 -19.82 -13.48
C GLY A 332 -20.46 -19.63 -12.25
N ALA A 333 -21.12 -20.72 -11.85
CA ALA A 333 -22.18 -20.70 -10.84
C ALA A 333 -21.73 -20.24 -9.44
N LEU A 334 -20.45 -20.42 -9.11
CA LEU A 334 -19.90 -20.01 -7.81
C LEU A 334 -19.80 -18.47 -7.68
N HIS A 335 -19.64 -17.75 -8.79
CA HIS A 335 -19.57 -16.28 -8.83
C HIS A 335 -20.93 -15.63 -9.05
N ALA A 336 -21.92 -16.38 -9.56
CA ALA A 336 -23.27 -15.90 -9.84
C ALA A 336 -23.98 -15.16 -8.68
N PRO A 337 -23.75 -15.45 -7.37
CA PRO A 337 -24.36 -14.66 -6.29
C PRO A 337 -24.02 -13.16 -6.35
N ALA A 338 -22.90 -12.78 -6.96
CA ALA A 338 -22.51 -11.38 -7.13
C ALA A 338 -23.45 -10.58 -8.05
N ASP A 339 -24.20 -11.25 -8.92
CA ASP A 339 -25.21 -10.60 -9.78
C ASP A 339 -26.40 -10.04 -8.99
N ALA A 340 -26.56 -10.41 -7.72
CA ALA A 340 -27.63 -9.91 -6.85
C ALA A 340 -27.20 -8.74 -5.94
N PHE A 341 -25.91 -8.37 -5.95
CA PHE A 341 -25.41 -7.29 -5.11
C PHE A 341 -25.66 -5.90 -5.72
N PRO A 342 -25.72 -4.83 -4.90
CA PRO A 342 -25.97 -3.47 -5.41
C PRO A 342 -24.93 -2.99 -6.41
N THR A 343 -23.66 -3.36 -6.20
CA THR A 343 -22.54 -3.14 -7.11
C THR A 343 -21.67 -4.38 -7.17
N ARG A 344 -20.81 -4.48 -8.18
CA ARG A 344 -19.75 -5.48 -8.27
C ARG A 344 -18.57 -4.96 -9.08
N VAL A 345 -17.48 -5.71 -9.11
CA VAL A 345 -16.37 -5.44 -10.00
C VAL A 345 -16.77 -5.68 -11.45
N ARG A 346 -16.37 -4.76 -12.31
CA ARG A 346 -16.64 -4.76 -13.74
C ARG A 346 -15.39 -4.33 -14.48
N LEU A 347 -15.23 -4.85 -15.70
CA LEU A 347 -14.41 -4.17 -16.69
C LEU A 347 -15.17 -2.94 -17.19
N PRO A 348 -14.46 -1.91 -17.65
CA PRO A 348 -15.09 -0.81 -18.34
C PRO A 348 -15.80 -1.21 -19.61
N ASP A 349 -16.87 -0.48 -19.86
CA ASP A 349 -17.67 -0.61 -21.05
C ASP A 349 -17.13 0.23 -22.22
N GLU A 350 -17.60 -0.04 -23.43
CA GLU A 350 -17.32 0.74 -24.61
C GLU A 350 -17.72 2.21 -24.42
N PRO A 351 -16.85 3.14 -24.83
CA PRO A 351 -15.67 2.91 -25.67
C PRO A 351 -14.35 2.60 -24.90
N LEU A 352 -14.40 2.41 -23.59
CA LEU A 352 -13.25 2.10 -22.71
C LEU A 352 -13.05 0.58 -22.46
N MET A 353 -13.78 -0.28 -23.16
CA MET A 353 -13.47 -1.70 -23.24
C MET A 353 -12.17 -1.92 -24.03
N LEU A 354 -11.05 -1.88 -23.32
CA LEU A 354 -9.66 -2.05 -23.79
C LEU A 354 -9.11 -3.46 -23.49
N VAL A 355 -10.00 -4.42 -23.23
CA VAL A 355 -9.66 -5.86 -23.15
C VAL A 355 -10.38 -6.55 -24.30
N ASP A 356 -9.66 -6.82 -25.39
CA ASP A 356 -10.23 -7.52 -26.55
C ASP A 356 -10.39 -9.01 -26.30
N ARG A 357 -9.50 -9.59 -25.48
CA ARG A 357 -9.50 -11.02 -25.14
C ARG A 357 -8.64 -11.30 -23.92
N ILE A 358 -9.01 -12.36 -23.20
CA ILE A 358 -8.21 -12.96 -22.13
C ILE A 358 -7.61 -14.26 -22.67
N LEU A 359 -6.29 -14.38 -22.57
CA LEU A 359 -5.51 -15.53 -23.05
C LEU A 359 -5.25 -16.54 -21.94
N THR A 360 -5.14 -16.08 -20.69
CA THR A 360 -4.83 -16.93 -19.54
C THR A 360 -5.47 -16.35 -18.30
N LEU A 361 -5.96 -17.24 -17.42
CA LEU A 361 -6.46 -16.90 -16.10
C LEU A 361 -6.01 -18.00 -15.13
N GLU A 362 -5.24 -17.62 -14.13
CA GLU A 362 -4.63 -18.50 -13.14
C GLU A 362 -4.90 -17.99 -11.73
N GLY A 363 -5.15 -18.91 -10.81
CA GLY A 363 -5.47 -18.61 -9.41
C GLY A 363 -6.56 -19.54 -8.88
N GLU A 364 -6.69 -19.58 -7.56
CA GLU A 364 -7.78 -20.32 -6.92
C GLU A 364 -9.02 -19.42 -6.86
N ALA A 365 -10.08 -19.80 -7.58
CA ALA A 365 -11.34 -19.06 -7.60
C ALA A 365 -11.87 -18.83 -6.19
N LEU A 366 -12.35 -17.62 -5.91
CA LEU A 366 -12.94 -17.23 -4.61
C LEU A 366 -12.03 -17.34 -3.39
N SER A 367 -10.71 -17.47 -3.57
CA SER A 367 -9.76 -17.62 -2.47
C SER A 367 -9.35 -16.31 -1.79
N LEU A 368 -9.53 -15.16 -2.45
CA LEU A 368 -8.76 -13.92 -2.18
C LEU A 368 -7.25 -14.16 -2.07
N GLY A 369 -6.74 -15.17 -2.79
CA GLY A 369 -5.33 -15.48 -2.89
C GLY A 369 -4.65 -14.68 -3.99
N LYS A 370 -3.52 -15.23 -4.48
CA LYS A 370 -2.79 -14.68 -5.62
C LYS A 370 -3.43 -15.14 -6.92
N GLY A 371 -3.21 -14.38 -7.98
CA GLY A 371 -3.62 -14.80 -9.31
C GLY A 371 -2.87 -14.07 -10.41
N ARG A 372 -3.06 -14.55 -11.63
CA ARG A 372 -2.46 -14.01 -12.85
C ARG A 372 -3.49 -14.03 -13.98
N ILE A 373 -3.51 -12.97 -14.77
CA ILE A 373 -4.34 -12.85 -15.96
C ILE A 373 -3.51 -12.29 -17.11
N VAL A 374 -3.63 -12.89 -18.29
CA VAL A 374 -2.98 -12.39 -19.50
C VAL A 374 -4.05 -11.92 -20.47
N THR A 375 -3.99 -10.66 -20.89
CA THR A 375 -4.95 -10.06 -21.81
C THR A 375 -4.27 -9.49 -23.05
N ALA A 376 -5.06 -9.25 -24.09
CA ALA A 376 -4.61 -8.55 -25.28
C ALA A 376 -5.53 -7.37 -25.59
N HIS A 377 -4.91 -6.25 -25.97
CA HIS A 377 -5.56 -5.04 -26.45
C HIS A 377 -5.07 -4.73 -27.87
N ASP A 378 -5.98 -4.59 -28.82
CA ASP A 378 -5.68 -4.27 -30.20
C ASP A 378 -5.80 -2.75 -30.43
N VAL A 379 -4.69 -2.11 -30.82
CA VAL A 379 -4.67 -0.69 -31.21
C VAL A 379 -5.21 -0.59 -32.63
N LEU A 380 -6.53 -0.48 -32.76
CA LEU A 380 -7.18 -0.50 -34.08
C LEU A 380 -6.87 0.77 -34.90
N PRO A 381 -6.75 0.66 -36.24
CA PRO A 381 -6.78 1.81 -37.11
C PRO A 381 -8.03 2.66 -36.84
N GLN A 382 -7.85 3.98 -36.74
CA GLN A 382 -8.93 4.93 -36.45
C GLN A 382 -9.62 4.72 -35.10
N ALA A 383 -8.95 4.06 -34.13
CA ALA A 383 -9.44 4.05 -32.76
C ALA A 383 -9.65 5.50 -32.30
N TRP A 384 -10.77 5.73 -31.59
CA TRP A 384 -11.24 7.06 -31.20
C TRP A 384 -10.22 7.85 -30.37
N TYR A 385 -9.28 7.16 -29.75
CA TYR A 385 -8.29 7.70 -28.83
C TYR A 385 -6.94 8.02 -29.48
N LEU A 386 -6.70 7.71 -30.76
CA LEU A 386 -5.36 7.93 -31.33
C LEU A 386 -4.96 9.42 -31.27
N ASP A 387 -3.79 9.70 -30.70
CA ASP A 387 -3.13 11.02 -30.72
C ASP A 387 -1.80 10.85 -31.46
N ALA A 388 -1.57 11.66 -32.49
CA ALA A 388 -0.40 11.54 -33.39
C ALA A 388 -0.18 10.09 -33.92
N ASP A 389 -1.28 9.43 -34.33
CA ASP A 389 -1.32 8.03 -34.82
C ASP A 389 -0.83 6.96 -33.81
N ARG A 390 -0.83 7.29 -32.52
CA ARG A 390 -0.40 6.39 -31.44
C ARG A 390 -1.44 6.30 -30.33
N ILE A 391 -1.38 5.20 -29.59
CA ILE A 391 -2.13 5.04 -28.34
C ILE A 391 -1.62 6.08 -27.31
N PRO A 392 -2.50 6.89 -26.69
CA PRO A 392 -2.09 7.83 -25.64
C PRO A 392 -1.61 7.13 -24.38
N THR A 393 -0.83 7.85 -23.57
CA THR A 393 -0.25 7.35 -22.32
C THR A 393 -1.33 6.77 -21.40
N ALA A 394 -2.41 7.49 -21.14
CA ALA A 394 -3.47 7.00 -20.27
C ALA A 394 -4.16 5.74 -20.81
N ILE A 395 -4.38 5.64 -22.12
CA ILE A 395 -5.02 4.46 -22.70
C ILE A 395 -4.09 3.24 -22.65
N ALA A 396 -2.79 3.43 -22.84
CA ALA A 396 -1.79 2.37 -22.66
C ALA A 396 -1.70 1.91 -21.20
N VAL A 397 -1.91 2.78 -20.23
CA VAL A 397 -1.98 2.38 -18.81
C VAL A 397 -3.32 1.69 -18.51
N GLU A 398 -4.44 2.28 -18.95
CA GLU A 398 -5.81 1.79 -18.73
C GLU A 398 -6.05 0.43 -19.37
N SER A 399 -5.39 0.10 -20.49
CA SER A 399 -5.51 -1.23 -21.10
C SER A 399 -5.01 -2.37 -20.19
N GLY A 400 -4.27 -2.04 -19.12
CA GLY A 400 -3.89 -2.96 -18.04
C GLY A 400 -4.99 -3.22 -16.99
N GLN A 401 -6.23 -2.74 -17.19
CA GLN A 401 -7.40 -2.81 -16.29
C GLN A 401 -7.89 -4.22 -15.91
N ALA A 402 -7.25 -5.29 -16.35
CA ALA A 402 -7.76 -6.65 -16.12
C ALA A 402 -7.50 -7.18 -14.70
N ASP A 403 -6.83 -6.41 -13.83
CA ASP A 403 -6.84 -6.62 -12.38
C ASP A 403 -8.27 -6.59 -11.80
N LEU A 404 -9.18 -5.83 -12.42
CA LEU A 404 -10.61 -5.86 -12.13
C LEU A 404 -11.22 -7.26 -12.38
N PHE A 405 -11.01 -7.82 -13.58
CA PHE A 405 -11.51 -9.15 -13.90
C PHE A 405 -10.90 -10.21 -12.98
N LEU A 406 -9.59 -10.15 -12.76
CA LEU A 406 -8.87 -11.08 -11.91
C LEU A 406 -9.33 -11.01 -10.44
N SER A 407 -9.55 -9.81 -9.90
CA SER A 407 -10.06 -9.64 -8.53
C SER A 407 -11.50 -10.16 -8.37
N GLY A 408 -12.35 -9.96 -9.37
CA GLY A 408 -13.68 -10.58 -9.47
C GLY A 408 -13.61 -12.12 -9.43
N PHE A 409 -12.71 -12.71 -10.23
CA PHE A 409 -12.44 -14.15 -10.22
C PHE A 409 -11.94 -14.67 -8.87
N LEU A 410 -11.03 -13.95 -8.23
CA LEU A 410 -10.51 -14.28 -6.90
C LEU A 410 -11.53 -14.06 -5.77
N GLY A 411 -12.71 -13.52 -6.07
CA GLY A 411 -13.89 -13.55 -5.20
C GLY A 411 -14.22 -12.27 -4.47
N VAL A 412 -13.65 -11.13 -4.88
CA VAL A 412 -13.82 -9.87 -4.14
C VAL A 412 -15.29 -9.46 -3.99
N ASP A 413 -16.13 -9.73 -4.98
CA ASP A 413 -17.55 -9.39 -4.94
C ASP A 413 -18.30 -10.11 -3.81
N LEU A 414 -17.96 -11.37 -3.52
CA LEU A 414 -18.56 -12.12 -2.41
C LEU A 414 -18.15 -11.57 -1.04
N HIS A 415 -17.00 -10.88 -0.98
CA HIS A 415 -16.50 -10.26 0.24
C HIS A 415 -17.01 -8.83 0.44
N THR A 416 -17.09 -8.03 -0.63
CA THR A 416 -17.60 -6.65 -0.56
C THR A 416 -19.12 -6.61 -0.56
N ARG A 417 -19.79 -7.62 -1.15
CA ARG A 417 -21.24 -7.74 -1.30
C ARG A 417 -21.89 -6.50 -1.91
N GLY A 418 -21.14 -5.79 -2.76
CA GLY A 418 -21.56 -4.53 -3.39
C GLY A 418 -21.69 -3.33 -2.45
N LEU A 419 -21.05 -3.38 -1.28
CA LEU A 419 -21.02 -2.26 -0.32
C LEU A 419 -19.77 -1.40 -0.46
N SER A 420 -18.78 -1.87 -1.21
CA SER A 420 -17.52 -1.20 -1.47
C SER A 420 -17.15 -1.29 -2.95
N VAL A 421 -16.56 -0.23 -3.51
CA VAL A 421 -16.24 -0.09 -4.93
C VAL A 421 -14.75 0.12 -5.18
N TYR A 422 -14.27 -0.29 -6.35
CA TYR A 422 -12.85 -0.31 -6.72
C TYR A 422 -12.26 1.09 -6.88
N ARG A 423 -11.11 1.38 -6.27
CA ARG A 423 -10.30 2.55 -6.63
C ARG A 423 -8.81 2.17 -6.69
N LEU A 424 -8.15 2.61 -7.76
CA LEU A 424 -6.70 2.63 -7.86
C LEU A 424 -6.14 3.71 -6.93
N LEU A 425 -5.03 3.43 -6.26
CA LEU A 425 -4.40 4.36 -5.32
C LEU A 425 -3.03 4.80 -5.80
N ASP A 426 -2.11 3.86 -5.95
CA ASP A 426 -0.70 4.14 -6.18
C ASP A 426 -0.13 3.13 -7.16
N ALA A 427 0.73 3.60 -8.04
CA ALA A 427 1.53 2.78 -8.92
C ALA A 427 2.77 3.53 -9.39
N GLN A 428 3.77 2.79 -9.84
CA GLN A 428 4.87 3.30 -10.64
C GLN A 428 4.77 2.72 -12.04
N VAL A 429 4.77 3.58 -13.05
CA VAL A 429 4.67 3.18 -14.46
C VAL A 429 5.97 3.53 -15.17
N ILE A 430 6.53 2.59 -15.92
CA ILE A 430 7.71 2.79 -16.76
C ILE A 430 7.36 2.35 -18.17
N PHE A 431 7.56 3.23 -19.15
CA PHE A 431 7.55 2.85 -20.56
C PHE A 431 8.97 2.48 -20.98
N HIS A 432 9.12 1.41 -21.75
CA HIS A 432 10.41 0.86 -22.18
C HIS A 432 10.71 1.12 -23.66
N ASP A 433 9.68 1.49 -24.41
CA ASP A 433 9.75 1.79 -25.84
C ASP A 433 8.70 2.84 -26.19
N ASP A 434 8.70 3.26 -27.44
CA ASP A 434 7.74 4.21 -27.99
C ASP A 434 6.30 3.69 -27.90
N LEU A 435 5.35 4.62 -27.69
CA LEU A 435 3.92 4.29 -27.68
C LEU A 435 3.50 3.65 -29.03
N PRO A 436 2.83 2.48 -29.03
CA PRO A 436 2.54 1.77 -30.27
C PRO A 436 1.63 2.55 -31.22
N PRO A 437 1.90 2.50 -32.55
CA PRO A 437 0.97 3.01 -33.54
C PRO A 437 -0.22 2.06 -33.73
N ALA A 438 -1.18 2.49 -34.53
CA ALA A 438 -2.27 1.63 -34.98
C ALA A 438 -1.78 0.36 -35.69
N GLY A 439 -2.55 -0.72 -35.56
CA GLY A 439 -2.24 -2.05 -36.09
C GLY A 439 -1.38 -2.93 -35.17
N LYS A 440 -0.98 -2.43 -33.99
CA LYS A 440 -0.27 -3.21 -32.97
C LYS A 440 -1.22 -3.82 -31.96
N THR A 441 -0.79 -4.93 -31.35
CA THR A 441 -1.46 -5.56 -30.21
C THR A 441 -0.54 -5.47 -29.01
N ILE A 442 -1.07 -5.01 -27.88
CA ILE A 442 -0.39 -5.01 -26.59
C ILE A 442 -0.86 -6.21 -25.78
N ILE A 443 0.08 -7.01 -25.28
CA ILE A 443 -0.20 -8.13 -24.38
C ILE A 443 0.16 -7.71 -22.96
N TYR A 444 -0.81 -7.75 -22.04
CA TYR A 444 -0.60 -7.46 -20.62
C TYR A 444 -0.58 -8.75 -19.83
N ASP A 445 0.47 -8.95 -19.04
CA ASP A 445 0.61 -10.03 -18.05
C ASP A 445 0.48 -9.40 -16.66
N ILE A 446 -0.69 -9.58 -16.04
CA ILE A 446 -1.12 -8.86 -14.84
C ILE A 446 -1.22 -9.85 -13.68
N HIS A 447 -0.66 -9.47 -12.53
CA HIS A 447 -0.57 -10.29 -11.33
C HIS A 447 -1.19 -9.57 -10.14
N ILE A 448 -2.08 -10.25 -9.40
CA ILE A 448 -2.45 -9.84 -8.04
C ILE A 448 -1.58 -10.64 -7.06
N ASP A 449 -0.77 -9.92 -6.28
CA ASP A 449 0.27 -10.49 -5.43
C ASP A 449 -0.23 -10.88 -4.04
N GLU A 450 -1.12 -10.08 -3.46
CA GLU A 450 -1.76 -10.34 -2.17
C GLU A 450 -2.98 -9.43 -1.98
N PHE A 451 -4.02 -9.96 -1.33
CA PHE A 451 -5.05 -9.14 -0.68
C PHE A 451 -4.67 -8.90 0.78
N PHE A 452 -4.97 -7.71 1.28
CA PHE A 452 -4.76 -7.34 2.68
C PHE A 452 -5.83 -6.38 3.14
N ARG A 453 -6.02 -6.25 4.45
CA ARG A 453 -6.96 -5.29 5.02
C ARG A 453 -6.22 -4.17 5.72
N GLN A 454 -6.70 -2.95 5.51
CA GLN A 454 -6.33 -1.79 6.30
C GLN A 454 -7.63 -1.23 6.90
N ASP A 455 -7.74 -1.30 8.22
CA ASP A 455 -8.99 -1.08 8.95
C ASP A 455 -10.13 -1.96 8.39
N LYS A 456 -11.16 -1.35 7.76
CA LYS A 456 -12.27 -2.07 7.14
C LYS A 456 -12.10 -2.25 5.63
N THR A 457 -11.19 -1.49 5.02
CA THR A 457 -10.95 -1.49 3.58
C THR A 457 -10.22 -2.75 3.15
N LEU A 458 -10.72 -3.40 2.10
CA LEU A 458 -10.00 -4.49 1.42
C LEU A 458 -9.11 -3.88 0.34
N LEU A 459 -7.81 -4.12 0.44
CA LEU A 459 -6.80 -3.64 -0.49
C LEU A 459 -6.11 -4.83 -1.15
N PHE A 460 -5.45 -4.60 -2.28
CA PHE A 460 -4.58 -5.58 -2.89
C PHE A 460 -3.39 -4.94 -3.60
N ARG A 461 -2.28 -5.69 -3.65
CA ARG A 461 -1.09 -5.34 -4.41
C ARG A 461 -1.10 -6.05 -5.75
N PHE A 462 -0.67 -5.36 -6.78
CA PHE A 462 -0.60 -5.92 -8.12
C PHE A 462 0.55 -5.29 -8.92
N HIS A 463 0.93 -5.96 -10.00
CA HIS A 463 1.88 -5.48 -10.98
C HIS A 463 1.54 -6.04 -12.35
N PHE A 464 2.09 -5.42 -13.41
CA PHE A 464 1.98 -6.00 -14.75
C PHE A 464 3.18 -5.69 -15.64
N GLU A 465 3.33 -6.51 -16.69
CA GLU A 465 4.16 -6.28 -17.86
C GLU A 465 3.30 -6.18 -19.12
N GLY A 466 3.52 -5.16 -19.93
CA GLY A 466 2.94 -4.99 -21.25
C GLY A 466 4.00 -5.20 -22.33
N THR A 467 3.68 -5.98 -23.36
CA THR A 467 4.59 -6.24 -24.48
C THR A 467 3.92 -6.02 -25.83
N VAL A 468 4.71 -5.64 -26.84
CA VAL A 468 4.29 -5.55 -28.25
C VAL A 468 5.31 -6.31 -29.09
N ASP A 469 4.84 -7.22 -29.95
CA ASP A 469 5.69 -8.09 -30.76
C ASP A 469 6.77 -8.84 -29.93
N GLY A 470 6.43 -9.19 -28.69
CA GLY A 470 7.31 -9.87 -27.73
C GLY A 470 8.38 -8.98 -27.08
N LYS A 471 8.37 -7.67 -27.32
CA LYS A 471 9.28 -6.69 -26.70
C LYS A 471 8.59 -5.96 -25.54
N PRO A 472 9.31 -5.64 -24.44
CA PRO A 472 8.76 -4.83 -23.36
C PRO A 472 8.28 -3.46 -23.86
N LEU A 473 7.06 -3.08 -23.51
CA LEU A 473 6.49 -1.76 -23.77
C LEU A 473 6.32 -0.98 -22.47
N ILE A 474 5.67 -1.57 -21.48
CA ILE A 474 5.25 -0.88 -20.26
C ILE A 474 5.34 -1.83 -19.06
N SER A 475 5.82 -1.35 -17.92
CA SER A 475 5.68 -2.06 -16.64
C SER A 475 4.93 -1.19 -15.65
N MET A 476 4.05 -1.82 -14.87
CA MET A 476 3.50 -1.22 -13.66
C MET A 476 4.03 -1.97 -12.43
N ARG A 477 4.59 -1.22 -11.48
CA ARG A 477 5.16 -1.70 -10.22
C ARG A 477 4.48 -1.03 -9.05
N ASP A 478 4.57 -1.65 -7.88
CA ASP A 478 4.01 -1.15 -6.62
C ASP A 478 2.54 -0.76 -6.74
N GLY A 479 1.79 -1.45 -7.60
CA GLY A 479 0.37 -1.22 -7.83
C GLY A 479 -0.41 -1.52 -6.56
N CYS A 480 -1.24 -0.58 -6.14
CA CYS A 480 -2.11 -0.71 -4.98
C CYS A 480 -3.50 -0.21 -5.35
N ALA A 481 -4.49 -1.09 -5.19
CA ALA A 481 -5.89 -0.77 -5.39
C ALA A 481 -6.72 -1.32 -4.22
N GLY A 482 -7.96 -0.86 -4.12
CA GLY A 482 -8.80 -1.20 -2.98
C GLY A 482 -10.29 -1.06 -3.24
N PHE A 483 -11.06 -1.61 -2.31
CA PHE A 483 -12.52 -1.57 -2.30
C PHE A 483 -12.99 -0.74 -1.12
N PHE A 484 -13.55 0.42 -1.45
CA PHE A 484 -13.93 1.44 -0.49
C PHE A 484 -15.43 1.60 -0.41
N SER A 485 -15.95 1.64 0.81
CA SER A 485 -17.32 2.05 1.10
C SER A 485 -17.53 3.51 0.75
N ARG A 486 -18.79 3.91 0.57
CA ARG A 486 -19.15 5.32 0.32
C ARG A 486 -18.67 6.26 1.41
N GLU A 487 -18.66 5.81 2.67
CA GLU A 487 -18.18 6.60 3.81
C GLU A 487 -16.66 6.83 3.73
N GLU A 488 -15.89 5.77 3.46
CA GLU A 488 -14.43 5.87 3.30
C GLU A 488 -14.07 6.83 2.16
N LEU A 489 -14.77 6.74 1.03
CA LEU A 489 -14.59 7.63 -0.12
C LEU A 489 -14.93 9.08 0.20
N ALA A 490 -16.06 9.35 0.87
CA ALA A 490 -16.46 10.70 1.27
C ALA A 490 -15.50 11.34 2.29
N SER A 491 -14.81 10.52 3.09
CA SER A 491 -13.79 10.99 4.04
C SER A 491 -12.41 11.26 3.40
N GLY A 492 -12.24 10.95 2.12
CA GLY A 492 -10.99 11.11 1.39
C GLY A 492 -10.54 12.59 1.34
N ARG A 493 -9.30 12.86 1.75
CA ARG A 493 -8.73 14.22 1.79
C ARG A 493 -8.09 14.69 0.47
N GLY A 494 -8.28 13.95 -0.62
CA GLY A 494 -7.60 14.21 -1.89
C GLY A 494 -6.07 14.04 -1.78
N ILE A 495 -5.32 14.73 -2.65
CA ILE A 495 -3.87 14.80 -2.55
C ILE A 495 -3.53 15.76 -1.39
N VAL A 496 -3.03 15.22 -0.29
CA VAL A 496 -2.56 16.04 0.84
C VAL A 496 -1.16 16.54 0.52
N SER A 497 -1.04 17.84 0.28
CA SER A 497 0.26 18.51 0.19
C SER A 497 0.97 18.39 1.53
N VAL A 498 2.06 17.63 1.58
CA VAL A 498 2.96 17.64 2.73
C VAL A 498 3.79 18.91 2.62
N PRO A 499 3.84 19.79 3.64
CA PRO A 499 4.72 20.95 3.62
C PRO A 499 6.16 20.46 3.41
N GLN A 500 6.74 20.77 2.24
CA GLN A 500 8.16 20.52 2.02
C GLN A 500 8.94 21.59 2.79
N HIS A 501 9.88 21.15 3.63
CA HIS A 501 10.73 22.01 4.46
C HIS A 501 12.05 22.42 3.77
N GLN A 502 12.19 22.20 2.46
CA GLN A 502 13.33 22.69 1.69
C GLN A 502 12.86 23.81 0.76
N GLU A 503 13.57 24.94 0.79
CA GLU A 503 13.50 25.91 -0.31
C GLU A 503 13.94 25.20 -1.58
N ASN A 504 13.00 24.95 -2.49
CA ASN A 504 13.28 24.30 -3.75
C ASN A 504 14.15 25.23 -4.61
N VAL A 505 15.36 24.78 -4.94
CA VAL A 505 16.28 25.50 -5.82
C VAL A 505 15.79 25.35 -7.26
N PRO A 506 15.70 26.45 -8.05
CA PRO A 506 15.38 26.36 -9.48
C PRO A 506 16.32 25.36 -10.17
N VAL A 507 15.74 24.44 -10.94
CA VAL A 507 16.51 23.40 -11.66
C VAL A 507 16.86 23.86 -13.08
N ALA A 508 16.17 24.89 -13.59
CA ALA A 508 16.50 25.50 -14.86
C ALA A 508 17.91 26.12 -14.85
N PRO A 509 18.71 25.96 -15.91
CA PRO A 509 19.96 26.72 -16.07
C PRO A 509 19.71 28.24 -15.96
N GLU A 510 20.64 28.99 -15.36
CA GLU A 510 20.50 30.44 -15.16
C GLU A 510 20.30 31.23 -16.47
N ASP A 511 20.78 30.70 -17.59
CA ASP A 511 20.70 31.31 -18.92
C ASP A 511 19.51 30.80 -19.76
N TRP A 512 18.72 29.86 -19.22
CA TRP A 512 17.58 29.30 -19.94
C TRP A 512 16.33 30.17 -19.79
N SER A 513 15.63 30.41 -20.90
CA SER A 513 14.30 31.01 -20.90
C SER A 513 13.41 30.41 -21.99
N PRO A 514 12.09 30.34 -21.78
CA PRO A 514 11.16 29.87 -22.80
C PRO A 514 11.24 30.69 -24.10
N PRO A 515 11.49 30.07 -25.26
CA PRO A 515 11.66 30.78 -26.54
C PRO A 515 10.50 31.70 -26.94
N ALA A 516 9.26 31.29 -26.63
CA ALA A 516 8.08 32.08 -26.98
C ALA A 516 7.71 33.16 -25.94
N GLY A 517 8.42 33.24 -24.81
CA GLY A 517 8.29 34.29 -23.81
C GLY A 517 7.93 33.81 -22.40
N THR A 518 8.01 34.74 -21.45
CA THR A 518 7.84 34.49 -20.00
C THR A 518 6.54 35.05 -19.42
N GLU A 519 5.66 35.57 -20.28
CA GLU A 519 4.43 36.25 -19.88
C GLU A 519 3.42 35.27 -19.27
N THR A 520 2.89 35.61 -18.08
CA THR A 520 1.78 34.87 -17.47
C THR A 520 0.49 35.09 -18.26
N ARG A 521 -0.29 34.02 -18.47
CA ARG A 521 -1.49 34.04 -19.30
C ARG A 521 -2.61 33.19 -18.71
N VAL A 522 -3.82 33.46 -19.19
CA VAL A 522 -5.04 32.67 -19.01
C VAL A 522 -5.55 32.35 -20.41
N LEU A 523 -6.01 31.12 -20.64
CA LEU A 523 -6.65 30.72 -21.89
C LEU A 523 -8.12 30.41 -21.62
N ASP A 524 -9.00 31.17 -22.27
CA ASP A 524 -10.42 30.87 -22.26
C ASP A 524 -10.74 29.64 -23.13
N ARG A 525 -12.03 29.24 -23.14
CA ARG A 525 -12.50 28.09 -23.90
C ARG A 525 -12.20 28.22 -25.40
N ASN A 526 -12.32 29.42 -25.97
CA ASN A 526 -12.08 29.65 -27.40
C ASN A 526 -10.58 29.52 -27.76
N GLN A 527 -9.70 29.99 -26.88
CA GLN A 527 -8.25 29.86 -27.05
C GLN A 527 -7.77 28.41 -26.90
N VAL A 528 -8.33 27.64 -25.96
CA VAL A 528 -8.05 26.19 -25.87
C VAL A 528 -8.59 25.46 -27.11
N GLU A 529 -9.77 25.82 -27.62
CA GLU A 529 -10.26 25.28 -28.90
C GLU A 529 -9.38 25.70 -30.10
N ALA A 530 -8.73 26.85 -30.06
CA ALA A 530 -7.77 27.24 -31.08
C ALA A 530 -6.58 26.26 -31.14
N LEU A 531 -6.07 25.80 -29.99
CA LEU A 531 -5.03 24.75 -29.93
C LEU A 531 -5.48 23.42 -30.54
N ARG A 532 -6.77 23.06 -30.40
CA ARG A 532 -7.34 21.85 -31.05
C ARG A 532 -7.48 22.00 -32.56
N ARG A 533 -7.57 23.23 -33.07
CA ARG A 533 -7.60 23.52 -34.51
C ARG A 533 -6.21 23.75 -35.12
N GLY A 534 -5.15 23.75 -34.29
CA GLY A 534 -3.80 24.11 -34.73
C GLY A 534 -3.60 25.63 -34.92
N ASP A 535 -4.50 26.46 -34.39
CA ASP A 535 -4.41 27.92 -34.46
C ASP A 535 -3.60 28.48 -33.27
N LEU A 536 -2.28 28.44 -33.39
CA LEU A 536 -1.36 28.93 -32.36
C LEU A 536 -1.46 30.44 -32.15
N VAL A 537 -1.79 31.20 -33.21
CA VAL A 537 -1.95 32.66 -33.12
C VAL A 537 -3.22 33.02 -32.34
N GLY A 538 -4.33 32.33 -32.63
CA GLY A 538 -5.58 32.50 -31.87
C GLY A 538 -5.45 32.05 -30.42
N ALA A 539 -4.62 31.04 -30.14
CA ALA A 539 -4.37 30.58 -28.77
C ALA A 539 -3.44 31.51 -27.98
N PHE A 540 -2.27 31.83 -28.53
CA PHE A 540 -1.15 32.44 -27.80
C PHE A 540 -0.75 33.85 -28.28
N GLY A 541 -1.38 34.36 -29.34
CA GLY A 541 -1.15 35.70 -29.88
C GLY A 541 -0.07 35.77 -30.96
N SER A 542 0.26 37.01 -31.36
CA SER A 542 1.06 37.32 -32.56
C SER A 542 2.51 36.82 -32.54
N ARG A 543 3.07 36.44 -31.38
CA ARG A 543 4.41 35.84 -31.30
C ARG A 543 4.52 34.50 -32.05
N PHE A 544 3.39 33.82 -32.25
CA PHE A 544 3.32 32.56 -32.99
C PHE A 544 2.96 32.76 -34.48
N ASN A 545 3.05 34.00 -34.98
CA ASN A 545 2.80 34.30 -36.40
C ASN A 545 4.03 33.98 -37.27
N ASN A 546 3.80 33.66 -38.55
CA ASN A 546 4.85 33.38 -39.55
C ASN A 546 5.86 32.29 -39.16
N LEU A 547 5.44 31.32 -38.35
CA LEU A 547 6.26 30.15 -38.04
C LEU A 547 6.40 29.26 -39.30
N PRO A 548 7.53 28.56 -39.47
CA PRO A 548 7.73 27.63 -40.59
C PRO A 548 7.00 26.29 -40.36
N ILE A 549 5.75 26.35 -39.86
CA ILE A 549 4.90 25.19 -39.52
C ILE A 549 3.56 25.45 -40.20
N SER A 550 3.10 24.48 -41.00
CA SER A 550 1.85 24.60 -41.78
C SER A 550 0.66 23.97 -41.05
N ASN A 551 0.89 22.85 -40.37
CA ASN A 551 -0.10 22.10 -39.62
C ASN A 551 0.50 21.68 -38.27
N PRO A 552 0.44 22.55 -37.25
CA PRO A 552 1.04 22.26 -35.95
C PRO A 552 0.30 21.12 -35.24
N LEU A 553 1.04 20.34 -34.46
CA LEU A 553 0.50 19.27 -33.63
C LEU A 553 -0.57 19.81 -32.65
N ARG A 554 -1.78 19.25 -32.71
CA ARG A 554 -3.00 19.79 -32.06
C ARG A 554 -3.32 19.10 -30.74
N LEU A 555 -3.88 19.83 -29.77
CA LEU A 555 -4.43 19.17 -28.57
C LEU A 555 -5.49 18.12 -28.96
N PRO A 556 -5.59 16.99 -28.23
CA PRO A 556 -6.58 15.98 -28.54
C PRO A 556 -8.02 16.51 -28.47
N GLY A 557 -8.83 16.01 -29.40
CA GLY A 557 -10.24 16.34 -29.55
C GLY A 557 -11.16 15.14 -29.30
N GLY A 558 -12.40 15.24 -29.75
CA GLY A 558 -13.38 14.16 -29.62
C GLY A 558 -13.57 13.73 -28.16
N LYS A 559 -13.44 12.43 -27.90
CA LYS A 559 -13.55 11.84 -26.55
C LYS A 559 -12.35 12.16 -25.65
N LEU A 560 -11.22 12.57 -26.21
CA LEU A 560 -10.05 13.05 -25.47
C LEU A 560 -10.04 14.56 -25.26
N ARG A 561 -11.20 15.22 -25.38
CA ARG A 561 -11.37 16.61 -24.95
C ARG A 561 -11.35 16.69 -23.42
N LEU A 562 -10.16 16.62 -22.83
CA LEU A 562 -9.93 16.52 -21.38
C LEU A 562 -9.39 17.82 -20.76
N LEU A 563 -9.67 18.96 -21.41
CA LEU A 563 -9.19 20.28 -21.01
C LEU A 563 -10.11 21.35 -21.60
N ASP A 564 -10.70 22.23 -20.79
CA ASP A 564 -11.59 23.28 -21.30
C ASP A 564 -11.00 24.68 -21.21
N ARG A 565 -10.31 24.99 -20.12
CA ARG A 565 -9.76 26.32 -19.86
C ARG A 565 -8.43 26.20 -19.14
N VAL A 566 -7.51 27.12 -19.39
CA VAL A 566 -6.28 27.26 -18.61
C VAL A 566 -6.43 28.50 -17.73
N THR A 567 -6.60 28.30 -16.43
CA THR A 567 -6.83 29.36 -15.44
C THR A 567 -5.55 30.05 -14.99
N LEU A 568 -4.40 29.38 -15.17
CA LEU A 568 -3.09 29.95 -14.94
C LEU A 568 -2.07 29.27 -15.86
N LEU A 569 -1.26 30.07 -16.56
CA LEU A 569 -0.09 29.60 -17.29
C LEU A 569 1.06 30.57 -17.01
N GLU A 570 2.04 30.11 -16.23
CA GLU A 570 3.26 30.83 -15.89
C GLU A 570 4.45 30.10 -16.53
N PRO A 571 5.06 30.62 -17.61
CA PRO A 571 6.14 29.93 -18.31
C PRO A 571 7.41 29.70 -17.47
N VAL A 572 7.66 30.53 -16.45
CA VAL A 572 8.85 30.49 -15.57
C VAL A 572 8.48 30.42 -14.08
N GLY A 573 7.25 29.99 -13.76
CA GLY A 573 6.78 29.81 -12.38
C GLY A 573 7.05 28.41 -11.82
N GLY A 574 6.26 28.02 -10.81
CA GLY A 574 6.34 26.70 -10.19
C GLY A 574 7.51 26.55 -9.20
N GLU A 575 7.46 25.49 -8.41
CA GLU A 575 8.42 25.27 -7.29
C GLU A 575 9.87 25.08 -7.77
N TRP A 576 10.08 24.72 -9.04
CA TRP A 576 11.41 24.50 -9.62
C TRP A 576 11.80 25.52 -10.71
N GLY A 577 11.00 26.58 -10.90
CA GLY A 577 11.22 27.57 -11.98
C GLY A 577 11.00 27.02 -13.39
N LEU A 578 10.44 25.82 -13.53
CA LEU A 578 10.16 25.12 -14.79
C LEU A 578 8.73 25.34 -15.29
N GLY A 579 8.10 26.43 -14.86
CA GLY A 579 6.74 26.78 -15.21
C GLY A 579 5.68 26.18 -14.29
N LYS A 580 4.49 26.79 -14.34
CA LYS A 580 3.29 26.33 -13.64
C LYS A 580 2.10 26.50 -14.56
N VAL A 581 1.25 25.50 -14.61
CA VAL A 581 0.02 25.54 -15.38
C VAL A 581 -1.11 24.93 -14.57
N VAL A 582 -2.25 25.61 -14.55
CA VAL A 582 -3.48 25.18 -13.87
C VAL A 582 -4.61 25.30 -14.87
N ALA A 583 -5.44 24.27 -14.92
CA ALA A 583 -6.51 24.19 -15.89
C ALA A 583 -7.70 23.42 -15.35
N ASP A 584 -8.86 23.69 -15.95
CA ASP A 584 -10.14 23.12 -15.55
C ASP A 584 -10.73 22.33 -16.71
N LEU A 585 -11.40 21.22 -16.35
CA LEU A 585 -12.30 20.47 -17.20
C LEU A 585 -13.69 20.53 -16.56
N GLU A 586 -14.69 20.97 -17.31
CA GLU A 586 -16.08 20.96 -16.86
C GLU A 586 -16.61 19.52 -16.96
N ILE A 587 -17.24 19.03 -15.89
CA ILE A 587 -17.76 17.67 -15.80
C ILE A 587 -19.27 17.69 -15.97
N HIS A 588 -19.78 16.84 -16.85
CA HIS A 588 -21.20 16.66 -17.07
C HIS A 588 -21.61 15.21 -16.77
N PRO A 589 -22.77 14.96 -16.14
CA PRO A 589 -23.23 13.61 -15.79
C PRO A 589 -23.27 12.60 -16.95
N ASP A 590 -23.42 13.08 -18.18
CA ASP A 590 -23.48 12.31 -19.42
C ASP A 590 -22.13 12.19 -20.13
N ASP A 591 -21.05 12.64 -19.52
CA ASP A 591 -19.69 12.43 -20.04
C ASP A 591 -19.44 10.94 -20.28
N TRP A 592 -18.88 10.65 -21.45
CA TRP A 592 -18.75 9.27 -21.94
C TRP A 592 -17.97 8.37 -20.98
N PHE A 593 -16.95 8.92 -20.30
CA PHE A 593 -16.14 8.17 -19.34
C PHE A 593 -16.90 7.89 -18.03
N LEU A 594 -17.86 8.73 -17.62
CA LEU A 594 -18.70 8.44 -16.45
C LEU A 594 -19.74 7.36 -16.76
N THR A 595 -20.26 7.37 -17.98
CA THR A 595 -21.32 6.45 -18.41
C THR A 595 -20.78 5.07 -18.81
N CYS A 596 -19.51 4.97 -19.24
CA CYS A 596 -18.93 3.70 -19.65
C CYS A 596 -17.90 3.10 -18.67
N HIS A 597 -17.32 3.86 -17.73
CA HIS A 597 -16.27 3.29 -16.87
C HIS A 597 -16.79 2.19 -15.94
N PHE A 598 -17.80 2.46 -15.09
CA PHE A 598 -18.54 1.41 -14.39
C PHE A 598 -20.03 1.74 -14.37
N SER A 599 -20.87 0.84 -14.88
CA SER A 599 -22.32 1.08 -15.04
C SER A 599 -23.07 1.32 -13.72
N ASP A 600 -22.57 0.75 -12.62
CA ASP A 600 -23.13 0.82 -11.27
C ASP A 600 -22.30 1.69 -10.29
N ASP A 601 -21.22 2.31 -10.79
CA ASP A 601 -20.37 3.23 -10.04
C ASP A 601 -19.75 4.30 -10.97
N PRO A 602 -20.55 5.27 -11.45
CA PRO A 602 -20.07 6.30 -12.38
C PRO A 602 -18.94 7.14 -11.77
N VAL A 603 -17.74 7.00 -12.32
CA VAL A 603 -16.53 7.72 -11.86
C VAL A 603 -15.56 7.87 -13.02
N MET A 604 -14.81 8.96 -13.06
CA MET A 604 -13.74 9.11 -14.06
C MET A 604 -12.57 8.15 -13.76
N PRO A 605 -12.01 7.45 -14.77
CA PRO A 605 -10.78 6.70 -14.62
C PRO A 605 -9.62 7.60 -14.17
N GLY A 606 -8.82 7.13 -13.21
CA GLY A 606 -7.64 7.87 -12.73
C GLY A 606 -6.58 8.09 -13.82
N THR A 607 -6.52 7.19 -14.80
CA THR A 607 -5.68 7.33 -15.99
C THR A 607 -6.13 8.49 -16.88
N LEU A 608 -7.43 8.74 -17.05
CA LEU A 608 -7.91 9.91 -17.79
C LEU A 608 -7.63 11.21 -17.02
N MET A 609 -7.73 11.21 -15.69
CA MET A 609 -7.30 12.36 -14.88
C MET A 609 -5.82 12.66 -15.10
N TYR A 610 -4.99 11.62 -15.22
CA TYR A 610 -3.58 11.76 -15.57
C TYR A 610 -3.39 12.31 -16.99
N GLU A 611 -4.20 11.89 -17.97
CA GLU A 611 -4.19 12.47 -19.32
C GLU A 611 -4.58 13.96 -19.33
N CYS A 612 -5.52 14.40 -18.47
CA CYS A 612 -5.81 15.82 -18.28
C CYS A 612 -4.53 16.60 -17.92
N CYS A 613 -3.72 16.06 -17.01
CA CYS A 613 -2.43 16.65 -16.63
C CYS A 613 -1.45 16.69 -17.82
N LEU A 614 -1.42 15.66 -18.67
CA LEU A 614 -0.58 15.64 -19.87
C LEU A 614 -1.01 16.67 -20.91
N HIS A 615 -2.32 16.84 -21.16
CA HIS A 615 -2.82 17.91 -22.04
C HIS A 615 -2.50 19.30 -21.49
N THR A 616 -2.58 19.45 -20.17
CA THR A 616 -2.25 20.70 -19.48
C THR A 616 -0.75 21.00 -19.60
N LEU A 617 0.11 20.01 -19.37
CA LEU A 617 1.55 20.12 -19.57
C LEU A 617 1.89 20.45 -21.03
N ARG A 618 1.26 19.76 -21.98
CA ARG A 618 1.42 20.01 -23.42
C ARG A 618 1.05 21.45 -23.80
N THR A 619 0.07 22.04 -23.14
CA THR A 619 -0.30 23.45 -23.32
C THR A 619 0.81 24.39 -22.83
N LEU A 620 1.43 24.10 -21.68
CA LEU A 620 2.60 24.84 -21.19
C LEU A 620 3.79 24.73 -22.15
N LEU A 621 4.11 23.52 -22.62
CA LEU A 621 5.21 23.30 -23.57
C LEU A 621 4.96 24.02 -24.90
N SER A 622 3.72 24.01 -25.40
CA SER A 622 3.34 24.75 -26.59
C SER A 622 3.52 26.26 -26.39
N ALA A 623 3.15 26.77 -25.20
CA ALA A 623 3.34 28.17 -24.84
C ALA A 623 4.82 28.55 -24.66
N TRP A 624 5.72 27.60 -24.38
CA TRP A 624 7.17 27.81 -24.45
C TRP A 624 7.70 27.92 -25.88
N GLY A 625 6.92 27.50 -26.88
CA GLY A 625 7.36 27.37 -28.27
C GLY A 625 7.92 26.00 -28.59
N TRP A 626 7.69 24.98 -27.76
CA TRP A 626 7.97 23.58 -28.11
C TRP A 626 6.79 23.04 -28.92
N ILE A 627 6.80 23.42 -30.18
CA ILE A 627 5.79 23.13 -31.19
C ILE A 627 6.46 22.44 -32.38
N GLY A 628 5.68 21.67 -33.14
CA GLY A 628 6.18 21.01 -34.34
C GLY A 628 5.04 20.68 -35.30
N GLU A 629 5.41 20.30 -36.52
CA GLU A 629 4.49 19.85 -37.57
C GLU A 629 3.87 18.50 -37.17
N GLU A 630 2.58 18.32 -37.44
CA GLU A 630 1.90 17.05 -37.27
C GLU A 630 2.59 15.96 -38.12
N GLY A 631 2.95 14.84 -37.50
CA GLY A 631 3.72 13.76 -38.13
C GLY A 631 5.23 13.84 -37.89
N ASP A 632 5.77 15.02 -37.58
CA ASP A 632 7.20 15.20 -37.26
C ASP A 632 7.48 15.15 -35.76
N VAL A 633 6.48 15.46 -34.93
CA VAL A 633 6.58 15.40 -33.46
C VAL A 633 5.50 14.50 -32.87
N ILE A 634 5.86 13.82 -31.78
CA ILE A 634 5.00 12.86 -31.09
C ILE A 634 5.05 13.14 -29.58
N PRO A 635 3.90 13.33 -28.90
CA PRO A 635 3.86 13.43 -27.45
C PRO A 635 3.94 12.03 -26.84
N MET A 636 4.94 11.79 -25.99
CA MET A 636 5.14 10.47 -25.39
C MET A 636 5.92 10.54 -24.07
N PRO A 637 5.76 9.53 -23.20
CA PRO A 637 6.65 9.34 -22.07
C PRO A 637 8.07 9.07 -22.55
N VAL A 638 9.06 9.49 -21.77
CA VAL A 638 10.47 9.19 -22.06
C VAL A 638 10.75 7.74 -21.65
N PRO A 639 11.21 6.87 -22.56
CA PRO A 639 11.53 5.49 -22.21
C PRO A 639 12.55 5.38 -21.08
N GLY A 640 12.33 4.44 -20.16
CA GLY A 640 13.17 4.20 -18.99
C GLY A 640 12.95 5.16 -17.81
N VAL A 641 12.12 6.20 -17.98
CA VAL A 641 11.80 7.14 -16.89
C VAL A 641 10.55 6.68 -16.15
N ALA A 642 10.68 6.50 -14.83
CA ALA A 642 9.57 6.09 -13.98
C ALA A 642 8.62 7.27 -13.67
N GLY A 643 7.35 7.12 -14.03
CA GLY A 643 6.26 8.00 -13.61
C GLY A 643 5.58 7.46 -12.35
N ARG A 644 5.38 8.33 -11.35
CA ARG A 644 4.59 7.97 -10.15
C ARG A 644 3.14 8.36 -10.36
N LEU A 645 2.27 7.36 -10.42
CA LEU A 645 0.82 7.55 -10.51
C LEU A 645 0.23 7.51 -9.09
N ARG A 646 -0.45 8.60 -8.71
CA ARG A 646 -1.16 8.71 -7.43
C ARG A 646 -2.58 9.19 -7.71
N CYS A 647 -3.55 8.32 -7.49
CA CYS A 647 -4.95 8.65 -7.65
C CYS A 647 -5.55 8.97 -6.27
N ARG A 648 -6.04 10.20 -6.10
CA ARG A 648 -6.71 10.64 -4.87
C ARG A 648 -7.90 11.51 -5.23
N GLY A 649 -8.98 11.38 -4.46
CA GLY A 649 -10.26 12.00 -4.79
C GLY A 649 -10.99 11.26 -5.90
N GLN A 650 -12.24 11.64 -6.15
CA GLN A 650 -13.09 11.06 -7.17
C GLN A 650 -13.71 12.18 -8.00
N VAL A 651 -13.79 11.98 -9.31
CA VAL A 651 -14.62 12.80 -10.20
C VAL A 651 -15.89 12.02 -10.47
N LEU A 652 -17.01 12.56 -9.99
CA LEU A 652 -18.34 11.96 -10.01
C LEU A 652 -19.26 12.80 -10.92
N PRO A 653 -20.44 12.30 -11.30
CA PRO A 653 -21.45 13.08 -12.02
C PRO A 653 -21.87 14.39 -11.32
N THR A 654 -21.63 14.52 -10.02
CA THR A 654 -21.97 15.68 -9.20
C THR A 654 -20.78 16.60 -8.90
N THR A 655 -19.61 16.34 -9.47
CA THR A 655 -18.38 17.12 -9.23
C THR A 655 -18.51 18.55 -9.72
#